data_AF-A0A364KVQ2-F1
#
_entry.id   AF-A0A364KVQ2-F1
#
_cell.length_a   1.000
_cell.length_b   1.000
_cell.length_c   1.000
_cell.angle_alpha   90.00
_cell.angle_beta   90.00
_cell.angle_gamma   90.00
#
_symmetry.space_group_name_H-M   'P 1'
#
loop_
_entity.id
_entity.type
_entity.pdbx_description
1 polymer ?
#
loop_
_entity_poly.entity_id
_entity_poly.type
_entity_poly.pdbx_seq_one_letter_code
_entity_poly.pdbx_strand_id
1 'polypeptide(L)'
;MTSTQPKTVVVFGATGIQGGSVAKALLKDPRTSRQFKVKAVTRDPSKPAAKALLEQGAEVVKADLEDKLSLKSVLAGAYAVFLVTSFWDKMDAALEEQQGKNVADVAKESNIQHFVWSSLPYVSQVSGQKYTAAAHFDHKAAVDDYLRALSLPYTVVRLGVYSSEIISNFIAPMPVDPHSYGLFFSGGATESTLLPIIDPTADLGKFVNGILLNPEKTIGHRFNVAEKLYTLGQITQILQQQGLRVNLHPIDMQTFKAGLAAKGLPESFQTTMQHVVEYIVEYGYFHGEDIDQALETSTSGQEPEHVKPGSECYLGSTSFSAVLSEHQKEIPADVDVPSGTAMVLTAAEPDPDRAQSAFRILALLYSLKFFDSVTSRLYASKWYKTLPPYIIDKTLYETRRVYDSFESAHVESRIRDFALKIFQNSSRPMPRAKSMTVDEYIATFTGRNTRWETIALILATAGCGLFSVTEQDPVFTEFRMTGDTQSNAELKEKLVLQVSDATTNCLMFCDHAASSNEIFAYALHADVIMKTQQYGDSSYQAWRRLSDLAAAVYASGLHQVDGPADGNCPFFLKQLRRNCFAAAFYTDKCVATFVGRPPLINYRYCSLILPYDVDDDVLFSGGDVEQEVLSRVDVNGWDKNGVPRRPGVNRIRLQLSICREEILELALGEGYQRDMPRKAEQILERAQKAWGQCPAHLRYDCLSPEDLARPLPDGCQMMFLIYIDYLHSQFLLHRAVIKHTNVGHVPLFDTARQLLTTVLRICNDREAKLDRSKQVSWVMLYYGLPSACVLAFEILRQNQKPGPHPVVLPRSEIIRNLSVFVSCLAWVASPSPSHGNYAACKEVEKKLSRILDQILEPFPTVTPHEDLSFVENVASGFEPYLDWNQFNSYDFNSDYFSI
;
A
#
# COMPACT_ATOMS: atom_id res chain seq x y z
N MET A 1 -36.32 -27.41 -5.26
CA MET A 1 -36.92 -26.29 -4.52
C MET A 1 -37.21 -25.19 -5.53
N THR A 2 -38.44 -24.69 -5.60
CA THR A 2 -38.94 -23.80 -6.65
C THR A 2 -38.04 -22.60 -6.88
N SER A 3 -37.51 -22.49 -8.10
CA SER A 3 -36.80 -21.32 -8.62
C SER A 3 -37.72 -20.09 -8.54
N THR A 4 -37.58 -19.29 -7.47
CA THR A 4 -38.25 -18.00 -7.36
C THR A 4 -37.48 -17.00 -8.20
N GLN A 5 -38.07 -16.58 -9.32
CA GLN A 5 -37.57 -15.48 -10.15
C GLN A 5 -37.27 -14.25 -9.26
N PRO A 6 -36.14 -13.55 -9.47
CA PRO A 6 -35.82 -12.35 -8.70
C PRO A 6 -36.86 -11.26 -8.94
N LYS A 7 -37.24 -10.58 -7.85
CA LYS A 7 -38.28 -9.54 -7.78
C LYS A 7 -37.78 -8.24 -8.40
N THR A 8 -38.58 -7.49 -9.14
CA THR A 8 -38.10 -6.24 -9.75
C THR A 8 -38.18 -5.06 -8.78
N VAL A 9 -37.09 -4.31 -8.61
CA VAL A 9 -37.05 -3.03 -7.89
C VAL A 9 -36.84 -1.90 -8.89
N VAL A 10 -37.78 -0.97 -8.93
CA VAL A 10 -37.73 0.20 -9.83
C VAL A 10 -37.10 1.36 -9.09
N VAL A 11 -36.03 1.92 -9.64
CA VAL A 11 -35.27 3.02 -9.03
C VAL A 11 -35.43 4.27 -9.88
N PHE A 12 -36.16 5.27 -9.37
CA PHE A 12 -36.27 6.59 -9.99
C PHE A 12 -35.09 7.48 -9.59
N GLY A 13 -34.75 8.43 -10.46
CA GLY A 13 -33.56 9.26 -10.29
C GLY A 13 -32.26 8.46 -10.39
N ALA A 14 -32.27 7.33 -11.09
CA ALA A 14 -31.16 6.38 -11.12
C ALA A 14 -29.84 6.98 -11.67
N THR A 15 -29.91 7.99 -12.53
CA THR A 15 -28.72 8.69 -13.03
C THR A 15 -28.26 9.85 -12.14
N GLY A 16 -28.97 10.13 -11.05
CA GLY A 16 -28.65 11.17 -10.08
C GLY A 16 -27.90 10.63 -8.86
N ILE A 17 -27.60 11.51 -7.91
CA ILE A 17 -26.82 11.19 -6.70
C ILE A 17 -27.47 10.09 -5.86
N GLN A 18 -28.73 10.29 -5.46
CA GLN A 18 -29.43 9.35 -4.58
C GLN A 18 -29.80 8.05 -5.29
N GLY A 19 -30.60 8.14 -6.36
CA GLY A 19 -31.07 6.96 -7.09
C GLY A 19 -29.92 6.17 -7.71
N GLY A 20 -28.82 6.82 -8.10
CA GLY A 20 -27.61 6.16 -8.55
C GLY A 20 -26.91 5.38 -7.45
N SER A 21 -26.84 5.91 -6.22
CA SER A 21 -26.34 5.16 -5.07
C SER A 21 -27.18 3.92 -4.79
N VAL A 22 -28.51 4.07 -4.80
CA VAL A 22 -29.46 2.96 -4.58
C VAL A 22 -29.36 1.91 -5.68
N ALA A 23 -29.39 2.31 -6.95
CA ALA A 23 -29.27 1.37 -8.07
C ALA A 23 -27.95 0.60 -8.01
N LYS A 24 -26.83 1.29 -7.80
CA LYS A 24 -25.50 0.66 -7.68
C LYS A 24 -25.43 -0.26 -6.47
N ALA A 25 -25.95 0.15 -5.32
CA ALA A 25 -25.94 -0.68 -4.12
C ALA A 25 -26.80 -1.94 -4.26
N LEU A 26 -27.97 -1.83 -4.91
CA LEU A 26 -28.84 -2.98 -5.17
C LEU A 26 -28.21 -3.98 -6.15
N LEU A 27 -27.51 -3.49 -7.17
CA LEU A 27 -26.77 -4.31 -8.15
C LEU A 27 -25.51 -4.93 -7.53
N LYS A 28 -24.79 -4.19 -6.68
CA LYS A 28 -23.50 -4.59 -6.11
C LYS A 28 -23.63 -5.53 -4.92
N ASP A 29 -24.64 -5.36 -4.06
CA ASP A 29 -24.81 -6.20 -2.87
C ASP A 29 -25.41 -7.57 -3.26
N PRO A 30 -24.73 -8.70 -2.98
CA PRO A 30 -25.19 -10.05 -3.33
C PRO A 30 -26.56 -10.42 -2.81
N ARG A 31 -26.90 -9.92 -1.62
CA ARG A 31 -28.17 -10.27 -0.96
C ARG A 31 -29.32 -9.68 -1.74
N THR A 32 -29.15 -8.44 -2.21
CA THR A 32 -30.13 -7.75 -3.03
C THR A 32 -30.05 -8.19 -4.48
N SER A 33 -28.88 -8.36 -5.10
CA SER A 33 -28.76 -8.73 -6.51
C SER A 33 -29.25 -10.15 -6.84
N ARG A 34 -29.24 -11.06 -5.86
CA ARG A 34 -29.89 -12.39 -5.97
C ARG A 34 -31.41 -12.34 -5.82
N GLN A 35 -31.92 -11.41 -5.03
CA GLN A 35 -33.35 -11.28 -4.73
C GLN A 35 -34.07 -10.31 -5.66
N PHE A 36 -33.34 -9.34 -6.21
CA PHE A 36 -33.86 -8.19 -6.89
C PHE A 36 -33.20 -7.97 -8.25
N LYS A 37 -34.02 -7.71 -9.27
CA LYS A 37 -33.60 -7.11 -10.54
C LYS A 37 -33.80 -5.61 -10.45
N VAL A 38 -32.81 -4.82 -10.86
CA VAL A 38 -32.92 -3.36 -10.83
C VAL A 38 -33.39 -2.84 -12.17
N LYS A 39 -34.50 -2.09 -12.15
CA LYS A 39 -34.98 -1.31 -13.29
C LYS A 39 -34.70 0.18 -13.02
N ALA A 40 -33.68 0.71 -13.67
CA ALA A 40 -33.19 2.07 -13.51
C ALA A 40 -33.93 3.03 -14.43
N VAL A 41 -34.68 3.97 -13.84
CA VAL A 41 -35.48 4.95 -14.60
C VAL A 41 -34.69 6.22 -14.84
N THR A 42 -34.66 6.66 -16.10
CA THR A 42 -34.05 7.92 -16.54
C THR A 42 -34.93 8.60 -17.60
N ARG A 43 -34.85 9.93 -17.71
CA ARG A 43 -35.47 10.67 -18.83
C ARG A 43 -34.73 10.43 -20.14
N ASP A 44 -33.45 10.10 -20.07
CA ASP A 44 -32.57 9.91 -21.23
C ASP A 44 -31.64 8.70 -21.03
N PRO A 45 -31.98 7.53 -21.61
CA PRO A 45 -31.17 6.33 -21.57
C PRO A 45 -29.82 6.44 -22.29
N SER A 46 -29.62 7.47 -23.12
CA SER A 46 -28.38 7.63 -23.90
C SER A 46 -27.23 8.24 -23.09
N LYS A 47 -27.53 8.85 -21.93
CA LYS A 47 -26.53 9.51 -21.09
C LYS A 47 -25.49 8.53 -20.55
N PRO A 48 -24.23 8.97 -20.36
CA PRO A 48 -23.16 8.11 -19.84
C PRO A 48 -23.52 7.42 -18.52
N ALA A 49 -24.16 8.12 -17.58
CA ALA A 49 -24.58 7.54 -16.30
C ALA A 49 -25.64 6.43 -16.46
N ALA A 50 -26.50 6.52 -17.48
CA ALA A 50 -27.47 5.48 -17.79
C ALA A 50 -26.80 4.27 -18.43
N LYS A 51 -25.88 4.49 -19.38
CA LYS A 51 -25.06 3.41 -19.97
C LYS A 51 -24.24 2.65 -18.93
N ALA A 52 -23.64 3.36 -17.98
CA ALA A 52 -22.89 2.73 -16.89
C ALA A 52 -23.77 1.82 -16.02
N LEU A 53 -25.03 2.18 -15.76
CA LEU A 53 -25.97 1.32 -15.04
C LEU A 53 -26.40 0.10 -15.85
N LEU A 54 -26.57 0.27 -17.17
CA LEU A 54 -26.85 -0.85 -18.08
C LEU A 54 -25.70 -1.87 -18.07
N GLU A 55 -24.46 -1.40 -18.15
CA GLU A 55 -23.25 -2.24 -18.08
C GLU A 55 -23.09 -2.96 -16.74
N GLN A 56 -23.61 -2.36 -15.65
CA GLN A 56 -23.65 -2.95 -14.31
C GLN A 56 -24.83 -3.92 -14.11
N GLY A 57 -25.65 -4.17 -15.14
CA GLY A 57 -26.72 -5.15 -15.12
C GLY A 57 -28.10 -4.61 -14.73
N ALA A 58 -28.29 -3.29 -14.66
CA ALA A 58 -29.63 -2.73 -14.55
C ALA A 58 -30.36 -2.75 -15.91
N GLU A 59 -31.67 -2.96 -15.87
CA GLU A 59 -32.55 -2.63 -16.99
C GLU A 59 -32.76 -1.12 -17.01
N VAL A 60 -32.25 -0.42 -18.02
CA VAL A 60 -32.42 1.03 -18.14
C VAL A 60 -33.64 1.35 -18.97
N VAL A 61 -34.59 2.08 -18.37
CA VAL A 61 -35.87 2.41 -18.99
C VAL A 61 -36.14 3.90 -18.97
N LYS A 62 -36.87 4.36 -19.99
CA LYS A 62 -37.35 5.73 -20.08
C LYS A 62 -38.73 5.86 -19.46
N ALA A 63 -38.89 6.74 -18.48
CA ALA A 63 -40.20 7.22 -18.02
C ALA A 63 -40.09 8.64 -17.48
N ASP A 64 -41.23 9.33 -17.46
CA ASP A 64 -41.38 10.69 -16.95
C ASP A 64 -42.33 10.68 -15.75
N LEU A 65 -41.96 11.40 -14.69
CA LEU A 65 -42.76 11.50 -13.46
C LEU A 65 -44.09 12.25 -13.68
N GLU A 66 -44.21 12.98 -14.78
CA GLU A 66 -45.41 13.71 -15.18
C GLU A 66 -46.33 12.87 -16.10
N ASP A 67 -45.82 11.78 -16.69
CA ASP A 67 -46.58 10.89 -17.58
C ASP A 67 -46.96 9.59 -16.86
N LYS A 68 -48.18 9.56 -16.31
CA LYS A 68 -48.74 8.38 -15.63
C LYS A 68 -48.77 7.12 -16.49
N LEU A 69 -48.88 7.20 -17.82
CA LEU A 69 -48.85 6.01 -18.68
C LEU A 69 -47.44 5.41 -18.76
N SER A 70 -46.41 6.26 -18.86
CA SER A 70 -45.02 5.82 -18.80
C SER A 70 -44.69 5.17 -17.45
N LEU A 71 -45.21 5.74 -16.35
CA LEU A 71 -45.05 5.17 -15.00
C LEU A 71 -45.71 3.81 -14.87
N LYS A 72 -46.94 3.63 -15.40
CA LYS A 72 -47.66 2.34 -15.40
C LYS A 72 -46.86 1.26 -16.12
N SER A 73 -46.29 1.60 -17.27
CA SER A 73 -45.46 0.69 -18.06
C SER A 73 -44.24 0.21 -17.27
N VAL A 74 -43.54 1.13 -16.59
CA VAL A 74 -42.31 0.80 -15.86
C VAL A 74 -42.59 0.04 -14.56
N LEU A 75 -43.68 0.38 -13.86
CA LEU A 75 -44.07 -0.23 -12.58
C LEU A 75 -44.80 -1.57 -12.73
N ALA A 76 -45.21 -1.95 -13.95
CA ALA A 76 -45.86 -3.21 -14.22
C ALA A 76 -44.99 -4.40 -13.76
N GLY A 77 -45.54 -5.22 -12.83
CA GLY A 77 -44.87 -6.40 -12.29
C GLY A 77 -43.70 -6.11 -11.35
N ALA A 78 -43.50 -4.85 -10.94
CA ALA A 78 -42.48 -4.51 -9.95
C ALA A 78 -42.91 -4.90 -8.53
N TYR A 79 -41.93 -5.29 -7.71
CA TYR A 79 -42.12 -5.60 -6.30
C TYR A 79 -41.98 -4.35 -5.44
N ALA A 80 -40.92 -3.58 -5.65
CA ALA A 80 -40.63 -2.40 -4.86
C ALA A 80 -40.22 -1.21 -5.73
N VAL A 81 -40.35 -0.01 -5.16
CA VAL A 81 -39.98 1.25 -5.79
C VAL A 81 -39.09 2.03 -4.84
N PHE A 82 -37.97 2.55 -5.32
CA PHE A 82 -37.29 3.68 -4.70
C PHE A 82 -37.59 4.95 -5.50
N LEU A 83 -38.15 5.96 -4.83
CA LEU A 83 -38.46 7.24 -5.45
C LEU A 83 -37.72 8.38 -4.76
N VAL A 84 -37.01 9.15 -5.59
CA VAL A 84 -36.53 10.50 -5.27
C VAL A 84 -37.04 11.46 -6.35
N THR A 85 -37.55 12.60 -5.93
CA THR A 85 -37.92 13.73 -6.80
C THR A 85 -36.96 14.89 -6.60
N SER A 86 -36.88 15.79 -7.59
CA SER A 86 -35.94 16.92 -7.60
C SER A 86 -36.66 18.26 -7.74
N PHE A 87 -36.76 19.00 -6.63
CA PHE A 87 -37.17 20.40 -6.61
C PHE A 87 -36.30 21.24 -7.55
N TRP A 88 -35.00 20.97 -7.55
CA TRP A 88 -33.96 21.75 -8.22
C TRP A 88 -34.06 21.75 -9.74
N ASP A 89 -34.72 20.75 -10.33
CA ASP A 89 -34.85 20.63 -11.80
C ASP A 89 -35.73 21.73 -12.40
N LYS A 90 -36.78 22.15 -11.68
CA LYS A 90 -37.75 23.15 -12.17
C LYS A 90 -38.05 24.26 -11.16
N MET A 91 -37.48 24.20 -9.96
CA MET A 91 -37.71 25.13 -8.85
C MET A 91 -39.20 25.28 -8.51
N ASP A 92 -39.93 24.16 -8.59
CA ASP A 92 -41.39 24.10 -8.41
C ASP A 92 -41.73 22.97 -7.44
N ALA A 93 -42.04 23.34 -6.20
CA ALA A 93 -42.33 22.40 -5.13
C ALA A 93 -43.71 21.74 -5.28
N ALA A 94 -44.69 22.44 -5.86
CA ALA A 94 -46.02 21.88 -6.10
C ALA A 94 -45.97 20.81 -7.19
N LEU A 95 -45.19 21.06 -8.25
CA LEU A 95 -44.92 20.04 -9.25
C LEU A 95 -44.15 18.85 -8.68
N GLU A 96 -43.17 19.09 -7.80
CA GLU A 96 -42.45 18.00 -7.13
C GLU A 96 -43.37 17.11 -6.28
N GLU A 97 -44.30 17.73 -5.53
CA GLU A 97 -45.35 17.01 -4.80
C GLU A 97 -46.24 16.21 -5.76
N GLN A 98 -46.68 16.83 -6.86
CA GLN A 98 -47.51 16.17 -7.87
C GLN A 98 -46.79 14.96 -8.49
N GLN A 99 -45.49 15.06 -8.76
CA GLN A 99 -44.68 13.94 -9.26
C GLN A 99 -44.63 12.79 -8.24
N GLY A 100 -44.43 13.10 -6.95
CA GLY A 100 -44.49 12.12 -5.87
C GLY A 100 -45.85 11.41 -5.81
N LYS A 101 -46.94 12.18 -5.86
CA LYS A 101 -48.32 11.66 -5.88
C LYS A 101 -48.61 10.81 -7.11
N ASN A 102 -48.14 11.21 -8.30
CA ASN A 102 -48.32 10.44 -9.53
C ASN A 102 -47.73 9.03 -9.42
N VAL A 103 -46.50 8.91 -8.91
CA VAL A 103 -45.86 7.61 -8.74
C VAL A 103 -46.53 6.80 -7.64
N ALA A 104 -46.97 7.44 -6.55
CA ALA A 104 -47.74 6.80 -5.48
C ALA A 104 -49.06 6.20 -5.98
N ASP A 105 -49.84 6.96 -6.77
CA ASP A 105 -51.09 6.48 -7.38
C ASP A 105 -50.82 5.25 -8.26
N VAL A 106 -49.83 5.35 -9.15
CA VAL A 106 -49.51 4.26 -10.08
C VAL A 106 -48.93 3.04 -9.34
N ALA A 107 -48.16 3.26 -8.27
CA ALA A 107 -47.68 2.18 -7.41
C ALA A 107 -48.84 1.45 -6.71
N LYS A 108 -49.88 2.17 -6.29
CA LYS A 108 -51.10 1.56 -5.73
C LYS A 108 -51.82 0.73 -6.79
N GLU A 109 -52.02 1.29 -7.97
CA GLU A 109 -52.67 0.61 -9.09
C GLU A 109 -51.89 -0.64 -9.56
N SER A 110 -50.56 -0.58 -9.49
CA SER A 110 -49.65 -1.68 -9.88
C SER A 110 -49.40 -2.69 -8.75
N ASN A 111 -50.04 -2.51 -7.59
CA ASN A 111 -49.90 -3.36 -6.41
C ASN A 111 -48.45 -3.54 -5.92
N ILE A 112 -47.70 -2.43 -5.86
CA ILE A 112 -46.33 -2.41 -5.32
C ILE A 112 -46.35 -2.83 -3.84
N GLN A 113 -45.43 -3.72 -3.46
CA GLN A 113 -45.35 -4.33 -2.14
C GLN A 113 -44.47 -3.55 -1.17
N HIS A 114 -43.58 -2.68 -1.66
CA HIS A 114 -42.76 -1.82 -0.82
C HIS A 114 -42.33 -0.55 -1.55
N PHE A 115 -42.72 0.61 -1.04
CA PHE A 115 -42.38 1.92 -1.60
C PHE A 115 -41.43 2.68 -0.67
N VAL A 116 -40.18 2.84 -1.09
CA VAL A 116 -39.16 3.59 -0.36
C VAL A 116 -39.11 5.02 -0.89
N TRP A 117 -39.45 5.98 -0.05
CA TRP A 117 -39.61 7.39 -0.40
C TRP A 117 -38.52 8.25 0.22
N SER A 118 -37.75 8.96 -0.62
CA SER A 118 -36.80 9.98 -0.16
C SER A 118 -37.52 11.29 0.15
N SER A 119 -37.72 11.56 1.44
CA SER A 119 -38.46 12.72 1.94
C SER A 119 -37.57 13.69 2.73
N LEU A 120 -38.21 14.71 3.31
CA LEU A 120 -37.63 15.69 4.23
C LEU A 120 -38.60 15.96 5.39
N PRO A 121 -38.15 16.59 6.50
CA PRO A 121 -39.02 17.03 7.59
C PRO A 121 -40.10 18.03 7.16
N TYR A 122 -41.24 18.03 7.87
CA TYR A 122 -42.34 18.98 7.63
C TYR A 122 -42.10 20.27 8.43
N VAL A 123 -41.28 21.17 7.88
CA VAL A 123 -40.78 22.38 8.54
C VAL A 123 -41.91 23.31 9.01
N SER A 124 -42.91 23.61 8.17
CA SER A 124 -44.00 24.50 8.58
C SER A 124 -44.89 23.90 9.66
N GLN A 125 -45.17 22.60 9.62
CA GLN A 125 -45.97 21.94 10.64
C GLN A 125 -45.24 21.90 11.99
N VAL A 126 -43.96 21.53 11.97
CA VAL A 126 -43.12 21.43 13.18
C VAL A 126 -42.93 22.80 13.82
N SER A 127 -42.72 23.84 13.01
CA SER A 127 -42.52 25.21 13.50
C SER A 127 -43.82 25.96 13.84
N GLY A 128 -44.97 25.28 13.84
CA GLY A 128 -46.26 25.93 14.13
C GLY A 128 -46.63 27.03 13.14
N GLN A 129 -46.31 26.82 11.85
CA GLN A 129 -46.49 27.77 10.74
C GLN A 129 -45.57 29.00 10.81
N LYS A 130 -44.51 28.98 11.62
CA LYS A 130 -43.52 30.06 11.68
C LYS A 130 -42.64 30.10 10.44
N TYR A 131 -42.17 28.93 9.96
CA TYR A 131 -41.28 28.83 8.80
C TYR A 131 -41.98 28.17 7.61
N THR A 132 -42.69 28.97 6.80
CA THR A 132 -43.52 28.47 5.68
C THR A 132 -42.85 28.50 4.31
N ALA A 133 -41.74 29.23 4.14
CA ALA A 133 -41.05 29.32 2.86
C ALA A 133 -40.12 28.13 2.55
N ALA A 134 -39.96 27.16 3.46
CA ALA A 134 -39.17 25.94 3.24
C ALA A 134 -39.92 24.93 2.34
N ALA A 135 -40.42 25.38 1.19
CA ALA A 135 -41.39 24.66 0.37
C ALA A 135 -40.90 23.26 -0.06
N HIS A 136 -39.65 23.12 -0.46
CA HIS A 136 -39.06 21.84 -0.87
C HIS A 136 -38.98 20.79 0.26
N PHE A 137 -38.99 21.21 1.53
CA PHE A 137 -39.11 20.31 2.68
C PHE A 137 -40.58 19.88 2.85
N ASP A 138 -41.47 20.86 2.94
CA ASP A 138 -42.89 20.64 3.23
C ASP A 138 -43.60 19.83 2.14
N HIS A 139 -43.33 20.12 0.87
CA HIS A 139 -43.96 19.41 -0.25
C HIS A 139 -43.49 17.94 -0.36
N LYS A 140 -42.27 17.61 0.08
CA LYS A 140 -41.83 16.21 0.22
C LYS A 140 -42.52 15.51 1.39
N ALA A 141 -42.65 16.20 2.52
CA ALA A 141 -43.36 15.69 3.69
C ALA A 141 -44.86 15.47 3.41
N ALA A 142 -45.49 16.34 2.60
CA ALA A 142 -46.89 16.18 2.18
C ALA A 142 -47.12 14.88 1.37
N VAL A 143 -46.11 14.39 0.65
CA VAL A 143 -46.17 13.08 -0.02
C VAL A 143 -46.15 11.93 1.02
N ASP A 144 -45.47 12.08 2.17
CA ASP A 144 -45.51 11.09 3.27
C ASP A 144 -46.95 10.86 3.73
N ASP A 145 -47.71 11.95 3.91
CA ASP A 145 -49.11 11.90 4.32
C ASP A 145 -50.01 11.31 3.23
N TYR A 146 -49.70 11.61 1.97
CA TYR A 146 -50.42 11.05 0.83
C TYR A 146 -50.22 9.53 0.70
N LEU A 147 -48.98 9.04 0.86
CA LEU A 147 -48.67 7.61 0.88
C LEU A 147 -49.44 6.88 1.99
N ARG A 148 -49.57 7.52 3.16
CA ARG A 148 -50.40 7.03 4.27
C ARG A 148 -51.87 6.95 3.89
N ALA A 149 -52.41 8.02 3.30
CA ALA A 149 -53.82 8.10 2.89
C ALA A 149 -54.17 7.03 1.85
N LEU A 150 -53.26 6.72 0.93
CA LEU A 150 -53.43 5.64 -0.06
C LEU A 150 -53.30 4.22 0.54
N SER A 151 -52.92 4.10 1.82
CA SER A 151 -52.62 2.82 2.48
C SER A 151 -51.64 1.99 1.65
N LEU A 152 -50.60 2.64 1.13
CA LEU A 152 -49.54 1.98 0.38
C LEU A 152 -48.54 1.38 1.39
N PRO A 153 -47.89 0.24 1.14
CA PRO A 153 -46.83 -0.24 2.03
C PRO A 153 -45.55 0.59 1.77
N TYR A 154 -45.28 1.60 2.60
CA TYR A 154 -44.18 2.54 2.36
C TYR A 154 -43.20 2.66 3.54
N THR A 155 -41.97 3.09 3.23
CA THR A 155 -40.92 3.47 4.19
C THR A 155 -40.41 4.85 3.79
N VAL A 156 -40.24 5.75 4.77
CA VAL A 156 -39.72 7.11 4.53
C VAL A 156 -38.24 7.17 4.90
N VAL A 157 -37.44 7.77 4.03
CA VAL A 157 -36.02 8.05 4.26
C VAL A 157 -35.82 9.56 4.19
N ARG A 158 -35.49 10.20 5.31
CA ARG A 158 -35.19 11.64 5.39
C ARG A 158 -33.69 11.84 5.36
N LEU A 159 -33.17 12.50 4.33
CA LEU A 159 -31.72 12.65 4.16
C LEU A 159 -31.16 13.89 4.87
N GLY A 160 -29.99 13.70 5.47
CA GLY A 160 -29.14 14.78 5.95
C GLY A 160 -28.55 15.63 4.81
N VAL A 161 -27.84 16.69 5.20
CA VAL A 161 -27.14 17.59 4.29
C VAL A 161 -26.01 16.84 3.59
N TYR A 162 -25.91 16.97 2.27
CA TYR A 162 -24.86 16.27 1.54
C TYR A 162 -23.50 16.91 1.86
N SER A 163 -22.47 16.09 2.03
CA SER A 163 -21.09 16.55 2.20
C SER A 163 -20.65 17.48 1.05
N SER A 164 -21.11 17.22 -0.18
CA SER A 164 -20.88 18.09 -1.34
C SER A 164 -21.41 19.52 -1.17
N GLU A 165 -22.47 19.72 -0.38
CA GLU A 165 -23.00 21.07 -0.14
C GLU A 165 -22.03 21.95 0.64
N ILE A 166 -21.23 21.32 1.51
CA ILE A 166 -20.21 21.96 2.36
C ILE A 166 -18.88 22.13 1.60
N ILE A 167 -18.66 21.38 0.53
CA ILE A 167 -17.39 21.41 -0.22
C ILE A 167 -17.49 22.32 -1.45
N SER A 168 -18.60 22.26 -2.20
CA SER A 168 -18.65 22.83 -3.55
C SER A 168 -19.86 23.70 -3.86
N ASN A 169 -20.86 23.79 -2.97
CA ASN A 169 -22.11 24.52 -3.27
C ASN A 169 -22.37 25.68 -2.29
N PHE A 170 -23.63 25.91 -1.92
CA PHE A 170 -24.03 27.17 -1.30
C PHE A 170 -23.58 27.30 0.16
N ILE A 171 -23.24 26.20 0.84
CA ILE A 171 -22.70 26.15 2.22
C ILE A 171 -21.15 26.11 2.21
N ALA A 172 -20.51 26.05 1.04
CA ALA A 172 -19.05 25.97 0.95
C ALA A 172 -18.34 27.20 1.55
N PRO A 173 -17.21 27.01 2.27
CA PRO A 173 -16.41 28.11 2.79
C PRO A 173 -16.01 29.09 1.68
N MET A 174 -16.16 30.38 1.96
CA MET A 174 -15.84 31.44 1.00
C MET A 174 -14.53 32.14 1.42
N PRO A 175 -13.68 32.58 0.47
CA PRO A 175 -12.47 33.31 0.81
C PRO A 175 -12.77 34.57 1.63
N VAL A 176 -12.04 34.77 2.72
CA VAL A 176 -12.06 36.01 3.53
C VAL A 176 -10.84 36.86 3.21
N ASP A 177 -9.68 36.21 3.03
CA ASP A 177 -8.43 36.81 2.57
C ASP A 177 -7.64 35.80 1.71
N PRO A 178 -6.47 36.15 1.11
CA PRO A 178 -5.72 35.25 0.23
C PRO A 178 -5.31 33.90 0.82
N HIS A 179 -5.35 33.74 2.14
CA HIS A 179 -4.93 32.55 2.86
C HIS A 179 -5.97 32.02 3.84
N SER A 180 -7.19 32.57 3.87
CA SER A 180 -8.23 32.14 4.80
C SER A 180 -9.64 32.12 4.19
N TYR A 181 -10.47 31.25 4.73
CA TYR A 181 -11.86 31.03 4.33
C TYR A 181 -12.79 31.22 5.53
N GLY A 182 -14.03 31.58 5.25
CA GLY A 182 -15.08 31.71 6.23
C GLY A 182 -16.23 30.76 5.90
N LEU A 183 -16.70 30.01 6.90
CA LEU A 183 -17.98 29.32 6.85
C LEU A 183 -19.06 30.27 7.37
N PHE A 184 -20.01 30.66 6.53
CA PHE A 184 -20.96 31.73 6.84
C PHE A 184 -22.36 31.15 7.12
N PHE A 185 -22.86 31.34 8.34
CA PHE A 185 -24.21 30.93 8.76
C PHE A 185 -24.93 32.08 9.47
N SER A 186 -26.25 32.12 9.33
CA SER A 186 -27.11 33.13 9.97
C SER A 186 -28.06 32.52 11.00
N GLY A 187 -29.01 33.33 11.49
CA GLY A 187 -30.05 32.86 12.41
C GLY A 187 -29.58 32.58 13.83
N GLY A 188 -28.38 33.04 14.22
CA GLY A 188 -27.78 32.77 15.53
C GLY A 188 -27.05 31.43 15.62
N ALA A 189 -26.68 30.84 14.48
CA ALA A 189 -25.86 29.63 14.45
C ALA A 189 -24.52 29.84 15.18
N THR A 190 -24.10 28.80 15.91
CA THR A 190 -22.87 28.78 16.70
C THR A 190 -22.04 27.55 16.38
N GLU A 191 -20.83 27.45 16.94
CA GLU A 191 -19.99 26.26 16.77
C GLU A 191 -20.65 24.97 17.26
N SER A 192 -21.65 25.04 18.15
CA SER A 192 -22.42 23.89 18.64
C SER A 192 -23.66 23.57 17.81
N THR A 193 -24.01 24.38 16.80
CA THR A 193 -25.14 24.07 15.91
C THR A 193 -24.85 22.77 15.15
N LEU A 194 -25.78 21.81 15.21
CA LEU A 194 -25.63 20.47 14.64
C LEU A 194 -26.21 20.38 13.22
N LEU A 195 -25.46 19.74 12.33
CA LEU A 195 -25.89 19.36 10.99
C LEU A 195 -25.69 17.85 10.78
N PRO A 196 -26.73 17.11 10.33
CA PRO A 196 -26.57 15.73 9.89
C PRO A 196 -25.91 15.71 8.52
N ILE A 197 -24.69 15.18 8.42
CA ILE A 197 -23.93 15.13 7.16
C ILE A 197 -23.92 13.72 6.59
N ILE A 198 -24.05 13.60 5.28
CA ILE A 198 -23.99 12.32 4.56
C ILE A 198 -23.26 12.47 3.23
N ASP A 199 -22.49 11.45 2.83
CA ASP A 199 -22.18 11.23 1.41
C ASP A 199 -23.24 10.30 0.81
N PRO A 200 -24.30 10.86 0.18
CA PRO A 200 -25.37 10.04 -0.37
C PRO A 200 -24.90 9.13 -1.51
N THR A 201 -23.77 9.43 -2.18
CA THR A 201 -23.26 8.55 -3.25
C THR A 201 -22.69 7.26 -2.67
N ALA A 202 -22.00 7.36 -1.53
CA ALA A 202 -21.37 6.24 -0.84
C ALA A 202 -22.35 5.48 0.09
N ASP A 203 -23.28 6.21 0.74
CA ASP A 203 -23.97 5.67 1.92
C ASP A 203 -25.46 5.38 1.73
N LEU A 204 -26.20 6.20 0.96
CA LEU A 204 -27.66 6.07 0.87
C LEU A 204 -28.10 4.67 0.42
N GLY A 205 -27.42 4.11 -0.60
CA GLY A 205 -27.72 2.78 -1.09
C GLY A 205 -27.61 1.68 -0.02
N LYS A 206 -26.74 1.84 0.99
CA LYS A 206 -26.60 0.89 2.11
C LYS A 206 -27.86 0.88 2.98
N PHE A 207 -28.39 2.05 3.30
CA PHE A 207 -29.64 2.19 4.07
C PHE A 207 -30.83 1.59 3.30
N VAL A 208 -30.95 1.91 2.01
CA VAL A 208 -32.05 1.40 1.18
C VAL A 208 -31.96 -0.12 0.98
N ASN A 209 -30.76 -0.69 0.87
CA ASN A 209 -30.57 -2.15 0.90
C ASN A 209 -31.08 -2.76 2.20
N GLY A 210 -30.71 -2.19 3.36
CA GLY A 210 -31.19 -2.64 4.66
C GLY A 210 -32.71 -2.61 4.78
N ILE A 211 -33.35 -1.54 4.27
CA ILE A 211 -34.80 -1.39 4.21
C ILE A 211 -35.44 -2.49 3.33
N LEU A 212 -34.96 -2.68 2.11
CA LEU A 212 -35.54 -3.63 1.16
C LEU A 212 -35.31 -5.11 1.56
N LEU A 213 -34.27 -5.39 2.33
CA LEU A 213 -33.98 -6.73 2.86
C LEU A 213 -34.79 -7.08 4.12
N ASN A 214 -35.34 -6.09 4.82
CA ASN A 214 -36.11 -6.30 6.06
C ASN A 214 -37.50 -5.62 5.99
N PRO A 215 -38.29 -5.85 4.93
CA PRO A 215 -39.54 -5.11 4.70
C PRO A 215 -40.53 -5.22 5.87
N GLU A 216 -40.58 -6.36 6.55
CA GLU A 216 -41.44 -6.61 7.71
C GLU A 216 -41.08 -5.76 8.94
N LYS A 217 -39.85 -5.23 9.00
CA LYS A 217 -39.37 -4.35 10.08
C LYS A 217 -39.36 -2.88 9.68
N THR A 218 -39.44 -2.58 8.38
CA THR A 218 -39.21 -1.21 7.88
C THR A 218 -40.44 -0.57 7.25
N ILE A 219 -41.41 -1.35 6.75
CA ILE A 219 -42.66 -0.80 6.21
C ILE A 219 -43.44 -0.12 7.35
N GLY A 220 -43.90 1.10 7.10
CA GLY A 220 -44.56 1.97 8.09
C GLY A 220 -43.61 2.82 8.92
N HIS A 221 -42.29 2.61 8.80
CA HIS A 221 -41.28 3.36 9.54
C HIS A 221 -40.68 4.52 8.72
N ARG A 222 -40.07 5.44 9.46
CA ARG A 222 -39.35 6.60 8.96
C ARG A 222 -37.94 6.58 9.53
N PHE A 223 -36.94 6.82 8.68
CA PHE A 223 -35.53 6.85 9.05
C PHE A 223 -34.90 8.21 8.74
N ASN A 224 -34.22 8.80 9.72
CA ASN A 224 -33.38 9.99 9.58
C ASN A 224 -31.95 9.54 9.23
N VAL A 225 -31.57 9.68 7.96
CA VAL A 225 -30.37 9.07 7.40
C VAL A 225 -29.24 10.09 7.24
N ALA A 226 -28.17 9.86 8.00
CA ALA A 226 -26.91 10.57 7.90
C ALA A 226 -25.75 9.66 8.36
N GLU A 227 -24.51 10.03 8.03
CA GLU A 227 -23.33 9.36 8.61
C GLU A 227 -23.19 9.74 10.09
N LYS A 228 -23.24 11.05 10.35
CA LYS A 228 -23.05 11.62 11.68
C LYS A 228 -23.65 13.02 11.78
N LEU A 229 -24.05 13.38 13.00
CA LEU A 229 -24.34 14.76 13.39
C LEU A 229 -23.02 15.47 13.70
N TYR A 230 -22.64 16.45 12.89
CA TYR A 230 -21.46 17.28 13.10
C TYR A 230 -21.87 18.64 13.63
N THR A 231 -21.13 19.16 14.60
CA THR A 231 -21.25 20.58 14.94
C THR A 231 -20.56 21.43 13.88
N LEU A 232 -20.98 22.70 13.70
CA LEU A 232 -20.28 23.62 12.79
C LEU A 232 -18.80 23.80 13.17
N GLY A 233 -18.46 23.76 14.46
CA GLY A 233 -17.08 23.78 14.94
C GLY A 233 -16.28 22.52 14.57
N GLN A 234 -16.90 21.34 14.57
CA GLN A 234 -16.25 20.11 14.08
C GLN A 234 -16.00 20.18 12.58
N ILE A 235 -16.93 20.73 11.80
CA ILE A 235 -16.77 20.91 10.36
C ILE A 235 -15.57 21.83 10.07
N THR A 236 -15.46 22.98 10.74
CA THR A 236 -14.31 23.87 10.56
C THR A 236 -13.00 23.22 10.99
N GLN A 237 -12.99 22.48 12.11
CA GLN A 237 -11.80 21.75 12.59
C GLN A 237 -11.33 20.68 11.59
N ILE A 238 -12.24 19.91 10.99
CA ILE A 238 -11.91 18.89 9.98
C ILE A 238 -11.26 19.55 8.77
N LEU A 239 -11.83 20.66 8.27
CA LEU A 239 -11.25 21.40 7.15
C LEU A 239 -9.87 21.99 7.50
N GLN A 240 -9.67 22.45 8.73
CA GLN A 240 -8.36 22.92 9.23
C GLN A 240 -7.30 21.82 9.26
N GLN A 241 -7.66 20.59 9.65
CA GLN A 241 -6.75 19.45 9.63
C GLN A 241 -6.30 19.08 8.20
N GLN A 242 -7.10 19.41 7.18
CA GLN A 242 -6.75 19.25 5.77
C GLN A 242 -5.91 20.42 5.21
N GLY A 243 -5.48 21.35 6.07
CA GLY A 243 -4.62 22.49 5.71
C GLY A 243 -5.36 23.76 5.30
N LEU A 244 -6.70 23.80 5.39
CA LEU A 244 -7.49 25.00 5.09
C LEU A 244 -7.67 25.87 6.32
N ARG A 245 -7.22 27.13 6.29
CA ARG A 245 -7.53 28.09 7.37
C ARG A 245 -8.98 28.55 7.26
N VAL A 246 -9.92 27.83 7.89
CA VAL A 246 -11.34 28.18 7.88
C VAL A 246 -11.87 28.48 9.28
N ASN A 247 -12.67 29.55 9.42
CA ASN A 247 -13.35 29.88 10.68
C ASN A 247 -14.87 30.05 10.47
N LEU A 248 -15.65 29.81 11.52
CA LEU A 248 -17.09 30.09 11.49
C LEU A 248 -17.31 31.60 11.65
N HIS A 249 -18.07 32.19 10.73
CA HIS A 249 -18.48 33.59 10.78
C HIS A 249 -20.01 33.67 10.90
N PRO A 250 -20.54 33.86 12.12
CA PRO A 250 -21.95 34.15 12.28
C PRO A 250 -22.27 35.51 11.66
N ILE A 251 -23.25 35.54 10.76
CA ILE A 251 -23.68 36.75 10.06
C ILE A 251 -25.17 37.00 10.27
N ASP A 252 -25.59 38.26 10.12
CA ASP A 252 -27.02 38.57 10.12
C ASP A 252 -27.71 38.01 8.87
N MET A 253 -29.04 37.89 8.94
CA MET A 253 -29.81 37.29 7.86
C MET A 253 -29.79 38.13 6.57
N GLN A 254 -29.65 39.45 6.65
CA GLN A 254 -29.58 40.29 5.45
C GLN A 254 -28.28 40.03 4.70
N THR A 255 -27.16 39.94 5.43
CA THR A 255 -25.85 39.58 4.86
C THR A 255 -25.86 38.18 4.25
N PHE A 256 -26.52 37.21 4.88
CA PHE A 256 -26.66 35.85 4.33
C PHE A 256 -27.43 35.85 3.01
N LYS A 257 -28.57 36.55 2.94
CA LYS A 257 -29.34 36.70 1.69
C LYS A 257 -28.56 37.43 0.62
N ALA A 258 -27.82 38.48 0.97
CA ALA A 258 -26.95 39.20 0.04
C ALA A 258 -25.86 38.29 -0.55
N GLY A 259 -25.27 37.39 0.26
CA GLY A 259 -24.31 36.38 -0.19
C GLY A 259 -24.92 35.39 -1.19
N LEU A 260 -26.14 34.91 -0.94
CA LEU A 260 -26.88 34.06 -1.88
C LEU A 260 -27.25 34.82 -3.17
N ALA A 261 -27.65 36.08 -3.06
CA ALA A 261 -27.92 36.94 -4.21
C ALA A 261 -26.67 37.16 -5.09
N ALA A 262 -25.50 37.36 -4.45
CA ALA A 262 -24.22 37.50 -5.15
C ALA A 262 -23.82 36.21 -5.91
N LYS A 263 -24.29 35.04 -5.47
CA LYS A 263 -24.17 33.76 -6.19
C LYS A 263 -25.21 33.60 -7.33
N GLY A 264 -26.01 34.63 -7.61
CA GLY A 264 -27.01 34.63 -8.69
C GLY A 264 -28.30 33.89 -8.35
N LEU A 265 -28.55 33.60 -7.06
CA LEU A 265 -29.73 32.82 -6.64
C LEU A 265 -30.97 33.73 -6.50
N PRO A 266 -32.16 33.31 -6.97
CA PRO A 266 -33.35 34.15 -6.99
C PRO A 266 -33.87 34.44 -5.58
N GLU A 267 -34.62 35.55 -5.41
CA GLU A 267 -35.13 35.99 -4.11
C GLU A 267 -36.02 34.95 -3.42
N SER A 268 -36.82 34.20 -4.19
CA SER A 268 -37.60 33.08 -3.69
C SER A 268 -36.70 32.02 -3.04
N PHE A 269 -35.58 31.70 -3.68
CA PHE A 269 -34.61 30.75 -3.14
C PHE A 269 -33.90 31.27 -1.89
N GLN A 270 -33.53 32.55 -1.87
CA GLN A 270 -32.93 33.19 -0.70
C GLN A 270 -33.87 33.11 0.52
N THR A 271 -35.16 33.33 0.30
CA THR A 271 -36.20 33.26 1.34
C THR A 271 -36.42 31.83 1.82
N THR A 272 -36.42 30.85 0.91
CA THR A 272 -36.42 29.43 1.26
C THR A 272 -35.25 29.07 2.17
N MET A 273 -34.03 29.47 1.81
CA MET A 273 -32.83 29.15 2.58
C MET A 273 -32.79 29.87 3.93
N GLN A 274 -33.30 31.11 4.01
CA GLN A 274 -33.48 31.81 5.27
C GLN A 274 -34.30 30.95 6.25
N HIS A 275 -35.49 30.50 5.82
CA HIS A 275 -36.39 29.73 6.68
C HIS A 275 -35.79 28.36 7.07
N VAL A 276 -35.04 27.71 6.16
CA VAL A 276 -34.34 26.46 6.47
C VAL A 276 -33.27 26.68 7.54
N VAL A 277 -32.43 27.72 7.42
CA VAL A 277 -31.37 28.00 8.40
C VAL A 277 -31.96 28.37 9.76
N GLU A 278 -32.96 29.25 9.79
CA GLU A 278 -33.65 29.63 11.04
C GLU A 278 -34.32 28.42 11.71
N TYR A 279 -34.96 27.56 10.92
CA TYR A 279 -35.52 26.30 11.42
C TYR A 279 -34.45 25.37 12.01
N ILE A 280 -33.33 25.17 11.32
CA ILE A 280 -32.24 24.30 11.80
C ILE A 280 -31.67 24.83 13.13
N VAL A 281 -31.50 26.14 13.25
CA VAL A 281 -30.94 26.73 14.48
C VAL A 281 -31.92 26.60 15.65
N GLU A 282 -33.22 26.81 15.43
CA GLU A 282 -34.22 26.82 16.51
C GLU A 282 -34.73 25.42 16.87
N TYR A 283 -34.89 24.53 15.90
CA TYR A 283 -35.53 23.21 16.08
C TYR A 283 -34.60 22.03 15.80
N GLY A 284 -33.43 22.25 15.19
CA GLY A 284 -32.56 21.19 14.69
C GLY A 284 -33.05 20.62 13.35
N TYR A 285 -32.12 20.13 12.50
CA TYR A 285 -32.44 19.67 11.14
C TYR A 285 -33.53 18.59 11.09
N PHE A 286 -33.45 17.59 11.97
CA PHE A 286 -34.48 16.54 12.12
C PHE A 286 -35.44 16.80 13.30
N HIS A 287 -35.66 18.07 13.68
CA HIS A 287 -36.47 18.42 14.85
C HIS A 287 -35.93 17.84 16.18
N GLY A 288 -34.60 17.79 16.33
CA GLY A 288 -33.95 17.22 17.51
C GLY A 288 -34.03 15.69 17.63
N GLU A 289 -34.59 14.99 16.63
CA GLU A 289 -34.53 13.54 16.54
C GLU A 289 -33.10 13.07 16.19
N ASP A 290 -32.70 11.93 16.76
CA ASP A 290 -31.43 11.27 16.45
C ASP A 290 -31.40 10.74 15.00
N ILE A 291 -30.18 10.42 14.54
CA ILE A 291 -29.97 9.75 13.26
C ILE A 291 -30.07 8.23 13.44
N ASP A 292 -30.69 7.57 12.48
CA ASP A 292 -30.83 6.12 12.50
C ASP A 292 -29.55 5.47 11.97
N GLN A 293 -29.08 4.44 12.69
CA GLN A 293 -28.00 3.59 12.20
C GLN A 293 -28.51 2.71 11.06
N ALA A 294 -27.65 2.43 10.08
CA ALA A 294 -27.98 1.46 9.04
C ALA A 294 -28.33 0.13 9.72
N LEU A 295 -29.54 -0.39 9.49
CA LEU A 295 -30.02 -1.62 10.12
C LEU A 295 -29.03 -2.78 9.87
N GLU A 296 -28.20 -3.07 10.86
CA GLU A 296 -27.30 -4.22 10.83
C GLU A 296 -28.16 -5.49 10.89
N THR A 297 -28.03 -6.31 9.84
CA THR A 297 -28.68 -7.62 9.74
C THR A 297 -28.05 -8.58 10.77
N SER A 298 -28.61 -8.64 11.97
CA SER A 298 -28.25 -9.60 13.01
C SER A 298 -28.69 -11.02 12.63
N THR A 299 -27.75 -11.91 12.27
CA THR A 299 -27.98 -13.36 12.26
C THR A 299 -27.57 -13.95 13.60
N SER A 300 -28.55 -14.40 14.39
CA SER A 300 -28.37 -15.24 15.56
C SER A 300 -27.87 -16.64 15.16
N GLY A 301 -26.73 -17.07 15.70
CA GLY A 301 -26.23 -18.43 15.52
C GLY A 301 -24.89 -18.67 16.22
N GLN A 302 -24.99 -19.13 17.48
CA GLN A 302 -23.99 -19.84 18.31
C GLN A 302 -22.52 -19.37 18.25
N GLU A 303 -22.11 -18.71 19.34
CA GLU A 303 -20.72 -18.44 19.72
C GLU A 303 -19.89 -19.73 19.87
N PRO A 304 -18.68 -19.78 19.31
CA PRO A 304 -17.53 -20.36 19.98
C PRO A 304 -16.78 -19.27 20.76
N GLU A 305 -16.33 -19.65 21.95
CA GLU A 305 -15.60 -18.89 22.96
C GLU A 305 -14.81 -17.65 22.47
N HIS A 306 -15.08 -16.54 23.16
CA HIS A 306 -14.42 -15.25 23.04
C HIS A 306 -12.87 -15.36 22.98
N VAL A 307 -12.32 -15.02 21.81
CA VAL A 307 -11.06 -14.29 21.72
C VAL A 307 -11.41 -12.86 21.35
N LYS A 308 -11.23 -11.91 22.27
CA LYS A 308 -11.37 -10.47 21.98
C LYS A 308 -10.45 -10.11 20.80
N PRO A 309 -10.97 -9.63 19.66
CA PRO A 309 -10.13 -9.11 18.59
C PRO A 309 -9.52 -7.79 19.07
N GLY A 310 -8.19 -7.66 19.03
CA GLY A 310 -7.56 -6.35 19.13
C GLY A 310 -8.01 -5.49 17.95
N SER A 311 -8.66 -4.37 18.24
CA SER A 311 -8.93 -3.32 17.25
C SER A 311 -7.58 -2.75 16.80
N GLU A 312 -7.03 -3.23 15.70
CA GLU A 312 -5.80 -2.69 15.11
C GLU A 312 -6.10 -1.32 14.48
N CYS A 313 -6.13 -0.30 15.31
CA CYS A 313 -6.02 1.08 14.89
C CYS A 313 -4.52 1.40 14.71
N TYR A 314 -4.14 2.19 13.69
CA TYR A 314 -2.76 2.62 13.45
C TYR A 314 -2.32 3.71 14.46
N LEU A 315 -2.66 3.54 15.73
CA LEU A 315 -2.35 4.46 16.81
C LEU A 315 -1.18 3.89 17.62
N GLY A 316 -0.12 4.68 17.72
CA GLY A 316 1.08 4.33 18.50
C GLY A 316 0.97 4.68 19.98
N SER A 317 2.02 4.36 20.74
CA SER A 317 2.13 4.58 22.19
C SER A 317 2.12 6.05 22.64
N THR A 318 2.22 7.00 21.72
CA THR A 318 2.16 8.45 22.01
C THR A 318 0.84 9.09 21.57
N SER A 319 -0.10 8.29 21.07
CA SER A 319 -1.41 8.77 20.62
C SER A 319 -2.36 9.05 21.79
N PHE A 320 -3.46 9.74 21.51
CA PHE A 320 -4.51 10.00 22.51
C PHE A 320 -5.07 8.71 23.13
N SER A 321 -5.09 7.58 22.40
CA SER A 321 -5.57 6.30 22.92
C SER A 321 -4.63 5.69 23.96
N ALA A 322 -3.34 6.01 23.90
CA ALA A 322 -2.36 5.54 24.90
C ALA A 322 -2.67 6.15 26.28
N VAL A 323 -2.97 7.45 26.36
CA VAL A 323 -3.38 8.13 27.59
C VAL A 323 -4.64 7.48 28.19
N LEU A 324 -5.62 7.16 27.35
CA LEU A 324 -6.84 6.45 27.79
C LEU A 324 -6.53 5.05 28.32
N SER A 325 -5.60 4.33 27.70
CA SER A 325 -5.18 2.99 28.14
C SER A 325 -4.38 3.01 29.45
N GLU A 326 -3.55 4.03 29.67
CA GLU A 326 -2.76 4.21 30.91
C GLU A 326 -3.66 4.46 32.12
N HIS A 327 -4.72 5.23 31.94
CA HIS A 327 -5.69 5.57 32.98
C HIS A 327 -6.91 4.64 33.01
N GLN A 328 -6.91 3.51 32.30
CA GLN A 328 -8.07 2.60 32.18
C GLN A 328 -8.60 2.11 33.54
N LYS A 329 -7.74 1.98 34.56
CA LYS A 329 -8.12 1.58 35.93
C LYS A 329 -8.75 2.70 36.76
N GLU A 330 -8.58 3.95 36.33
CA GLU A 330 -9.12 5.15 36.99
C GLU A 330 -10.46 5.59 36.37
N ILE A 331 -10.82 5.02 35.22
CA ILE A 331 -12.12 5.20 34.58
C ILE A 331 -13.16 4.34 35.34
N PRO A 332 -14.27 4.92 35.84
CA PRO A 332 -15.32 4.16 36.52
C PRO A 332 -15.85 3.03 35.62
N ALA A 333 -16.06 1.84 36.18
CA ALA A 333 -16.51 0.65 35.44
C ALA A 333 -17.85 0.83 34.71
N ASP A 334 -18.64 1.83 35.09
CA ASP A 334 -19.94 2.18 34.50
C ASP A 334 -19.85 3.22 33.36
N VAL A 335 -18.65 3.72 33.05
CA VAL A 335 -18.41 4.50 31.83
C VAL A 335 -18.04 3.48 30.75
N ASP A 336 -19.01 3.11 29.92
CA ASP A 336 -18.75 2.46 28.64
C ASP A 336 -17.85 3.40 27.83
N VAL A 337 -16.53 3.25 27.99
CA VAL A 337 -15.58 3.73 27.00
C VAL A 337 -15.91 2.91 25.77
N PRO A 338 -16.37 3.51 24.66
CA PRO A 338 -16.50 2.78 23.43
C PRO A 338 -15.09 2.31 23.12
N SER A 339 -14.78 1.04 23.39
CA SER A 339 -13.58 0.40 22.87
C SER A 339 -13.71 0.62 21.38
N GLY A 340 -12.92 1.53 20.81
CA GLY A 340 -13.07 1.96 19.44
C GLY A 340 -13.20 0.70 18.60
N THR A 341 -14.42 0.41 18.18
CA THR A 341 -14.69 -0.59 17.18
C THR A 341 -14.05 0.02 15.96
N ALA A 342 -12.77 -0.30 15.74
CA ALA A 342 -12.22 -0.28 14.41
C ALA A 342 -13.32 -0.95 13.59
N MET A 343 -13.97 -0.18 12.70
CA MET A 343 -14.94 -0.73 11.79
C MET A 343 -14.26 -1.98 11.25
N VAL A 344 -14.78 -3.16 11.63
CA VAL A 344 -14.56 -4.32 10.81
C VAL A 344 -15.14 -3.85 9.49
N LEU A 345 -14.27 -3.50 8.54
CA LEU A 345 -14.66 -3.37 7.16
C LEU A 345 -15.16 -4.77 6.83
N THR A 346 -16.46 -5.01 7.08
CA THR A 346 -17.15 -6.23 6.73
C THR A 346 -16.82 -6.43 5.27
N ALA A 347 -16.01 -7.45 4.97
CA ALA A 347 -15.35 -7.66 3.69
C ALA A 347 -16.26 -7.23 2.54
N ALA A 348 -16.13 -5.97 2.11
CA ALA A 348 -17.00 -5.43 1.10
C ALA A 348 -16.67 -6.23 -0.15
N GLU A 349 -17.69 -6.79 -0.81
CA GLU A 349 -17.41 -7.50 -2.04
C GLU A 349 -16.59 -6.60 -2.98
N PRO A 350 -15.52 -7.16 -3.58
CA PRO A 350 -14.69 -6.39 -4.49
C PRO A 350 -15.60 -5.79 -5.56
N ASP A 351 -15.42 -4.51 -5.90
CA ASP A 351 -16.12 -3.94 -7.04
C ASP A 351 -15.79 -4.71 -8.34
N PRO A 352 -16.60 -4.57 -9.39
CA PRO A 352 -16.44 -5.35 -10.62
C PRO A 352 -15.03 -5.26 -11.23
N ASP A 353 -14.38 -4.10 -11.13
CA ASP A 353 -13.03 -3.90 -11.67
C ASP A 353 -11.98 -4.67 -10.86
N ARG A 354 -12.06 -4.61 -9.52
CA ARG A 354 -11.21 -5.44 -8.64
C ARG A 354 -11.49 -6.93 -8.79
N ALA A 355 -12.75 -7.34 -8.92
CA ALA A 355 -13.14 -8.73 -9.14
C ALA A 355 -12.62 -9.26 -10.49
N GLN A 356 -12.69 -8.46 -11.54
CA GLN A 356 -12.17 -8.81 -12.87
C GLN A 356 -10.64 -8.84 -12.91
N SER A 357 -9.98 -7.93 -12.19
CA SER A 357 -8.52 -7.92 -12.02
C SER A 357 -8.06 -9.14 -11.23
N ALA A 358 -8.73 -9.46 -10.13
CA ALA A 358 -8.51 -10.67 -9.35
C ALA A 358 -8.66 -11.95 -10.18
N PHE A 359 -9.72 -12.03 -11.00
CA PHE A 359 -9.89 -13.15 -11.94
C PHE A 359 -8.70 -13.27 -12.90
N ARG A 360 -8.25 -12.18 -13.51
CA ARG A 360 -7.10 -12.20 -14.44
C ARG A 360 -5.82 -12.67 -13.75
N ILE A 361 -5.59 -12.24 -12.51
CA ILE A 361 -4.41 -12.63 -11.72
C ILE A 361 -4.46 -14.12 -11.37
N LEU A 362 -5.61 -14.62 -10.91
CA LEU A 362 -5.75 -16.04 -10.58
C LEU A 362 -5.78 -16.91 -11.84
N ALA A 363 -6.23 -16.38 -12.99
CA ALA A 363 -6.11 -17.05 -14.28
C ALA A 363 -4.65 -17.09 -14.76
N LEU A 364 -3.87 -16.04 -14.53
CA LEU A 364 -2.42 -16.06 -14.77
C LEU A 364 -1.77 -17.16 -13.92
N LEU A 365 -2.12 -17.26 -12.64
CA LEU A 365 -1.61 -18.30 -11.74
C LEU A 365 -2.08 -19.72 -12.07
N TYR A 366 -3.04 -19.89 -12.98
CA TYR A 366 -3.43 -21.23 -13.45
C TYR A 366 -2.25 -21.98 -14.12
N SER A 367 -1.25 -21.26 -14.64
CA SER A 367 0.04 -21.83 -15.10
C SER A 367 1.04 -22.11 -13.96
N LEU A 368 0.56 -22.47 -12.76
CA LEU A 368 1.33 -22.56 -11.51
C LEU A 368 2.61 -23.41 -11.59
N LYS A 369 2.64 -24.43 -12.47
CA LYS A 369 3.82 -25.28 -12.68
C LYS A 369 5.04 -24.48 -13.17
N PHE A 370 4.82 -23.44 -13.99
CA PHE A 370 5.89 -22.56 -14.44
C PHE A 370 6.44 -21.74 -13.26
N PHE A 371 5.56 -21.11 -12.49
CA PHE A 371 5.94 -20.31 -11.32
C PHE A 371 6.63 -21.14 -10.24
N ASP A 372 6.22 -22.39 -10.05
CA ASP A 372 6.91 -23.34 -9.17
C ASP A 372 8.33 -23.66 -9.67
N SER A 373 8.48 -23.96 -10.96
CA SER A 373 9.78 -24.27 -11.56
C SER A 373 10.78 -23.11 -11.43
N VAL A 374 10.30 -21.87 -11.59
CA VAL A 374 11.10 -20.65 -11.44
C VAL A 374 11.39 -20.33 -9.97
N THR A 375 10.42 -20.52 -9.07
CA THR A 375 10.60 -20.33 -7.62
C THR A 375 11.56 -21.36 -7.04
N SER A 376 11.46 -22.62 -7.47
CA SER A 376 12.36 -23.70 -7.09
C SER A 376 13.81 -23.39 -7.50
N ARG A 377 14.04 -22.81 -8.68
CA ARG A 377 15.39 -22.34 -9.10
C ARG A 377 15.91 -21.23 -8.21
N LEU A 378 15.06 -20.26 -7.85
CA LEU A 378 15.42 -19.20 -6.90
C LEU A 378 15.83 -19.77 -5.53
N TYR A 379 15.10 -20.76 -5.01
CA TYR A 379 15.38 -21.38 -3.71
C TYR A 379 16.47 -22.47 -3.78
N ALA A 380 16.77 -23.01 -4.95
CA ALA A 380 17.97 -23.83 -5.18
C ALA A 380 19.23 -22.97 -5.06
N SER A 381 19.16 -21.70 -5.47
CA SER A 381 20.18 -20.71 -5.15
C SER A 381 20.21 -20.45 -3.64
N LYS A 382 21.38 -20.59 -3.02
CA LYS A 382 21.57 -20.34 -1.57
C LYS A 382 21.50 -18.85 -1.19
N TRP A 383 21.22 -17.95 -2.13
CA TRP A 383 21.45 -16.51 -2.02
C TRP A 383 20.21 -15.74 -1.57
N TYR A 384 19.02 -16.21 -1.94
CA TYR A 384 17.76 -15.51 -1.73
C TYR A 384 16.75 -16.41 -1.02
N LYS A 385 16.89 -16.50 0.30
CA LYS A 385 15.92 -17.17 1.17
C LYS A 385 15.62 -16.20 2.29
N THR A 386 14.56 -15.41 2.20
CA THR A 386 14.15 -14.57 3.33
C THR A 386 13.14 -15.32 4.18
N LEU A 387 12.22 -16.01 3.52
CA LEU A 387 11.26 -16.94 4.12
C LEU A 387 11.81 -18.38 4.05
N PRO A 388 11.52 -19.24 5.04
CA PRO A 388 11.86 -20.66 4.99
C PRO A 388 11.31 -21.37 3.74
N PRO A 389 12.11 -22.22 3.07
CA PRO A 389 11.66 -22.97 1.90
C PRO A 389 10.38 -23.77 2.17
N TYR A 390 10.28 -24.39 3.35
CA TYR A 390 9.10 -25.16 3.78
C TYR A 390 7.79 -24.36 3.64
N ILE A 391 7.79 -23.09 4.02
CA ILE A 391 6.58 -22.24 3.96
C ILE A 391 6.21 -21.93 2.50
N ILE A 392 7.19 -21.62 1.65
CA ILE A 392 6.95 -21.34 0.22
C ILE A 392 6.48 -22.61 -0.50
N ASP A 393 7.17 -23.73 -0.30
CA ASP A 393 6.86 -25.01 -0.95
C ASP A 393 5.46 -25.47 -0.55
N LYS A 394 5.12 -25.37 0.75
CA LYS A 394 3.77 -25.68 1.23
C LYS A 394 2.72 -24.74 0.66
N THR A 395 3.04 -23.44 0.53
CA THR A 395 2.15 -22.44 -0.07
C THR A 395 1.86 -22.73 -1.55
N LEU A 396 2.89 -23.05 -2.33
CA LEU A 396 2.76 -23.45 -3.73
C LEU A 396 1.98 -24.76 -3.86
N TYR A 397 2.28 -25.75 -3.02
CA TYR A 397 1.58 -27.04 -2.98
C TYR A 397 0.09 -26.88 -2.69
N GLU A 398 -0.27 -26.12 -1.65
CA GLU A 398 -1.66 -25.90 -1.26
C GLU A 398 -2.44 -25.11 -2.32
N THR A 399 -1.79 -24.13 -2.95
CA THR A 399 -2.37 -23.38 -4.08
C THR A 399 -2.64 -24.31 -5.25
N ARG A 400 -1.71 -25.21 -5.58
CA ARG A 400 -1.89 -26.23 -6.63
C ARG A 400 -3.07 -27.15 -6.31
N ARG A 401 -3.15 -27.63 -5.08
CA ARG A 401 -4.23 -28.52 -4.63
C ARG A 401 -5.60 -27.88 -4.79
N VAL A 402 -5.72 -26.56 -4.60
CA VAL A 402 -6.96 -25.82 -4.87
C VAL A 402 -7.27 -25.83 -6.36
N TYR A 403 -6.32 -25.51 -7.24
CA TYR A 403 -6.54 -25.53 -8.69
C TYR A 403 -6.85 -26.93 -9.23
N ASP A 404 -6.16 -27.96 -8.76
CA ASP A 404 -6.39 -29.36 -9.16
C ASP A 404 -7.80 -29.85 -8.76
N SER A 405 -8.46 -29.19 -7.79
CA SER A 405 -9.84 -29.47 -7.41
C SER A 405 -10.90 -28.84 -8.32
N PHE A 406 -10.49 -28.01 -9.30
CA PHE A 406 -11.41 -27.39 -10.24
C PHE A 406 -11.75 -28.36 -11.37
N GLU A 407 -13.04 -28.67 -11.53
CA GLU A 407 -13.51 -29.46 -12.67
C GLU A 407 -13.30 -28.70 -13.99
N SER A 408 -12.82 -29.40 -15.03
CA SER A 408 -12.41 -28.81 -16.31
C SER A 408 -13.52 -28.00 -17.02
N ALA A 409 -14.79 -28.38 -16.84
CA ALA A 409 -15.93 -27.67 -17.44
C ALA A 409 -16.28 -26.33 -16.76
N HIS A 410 -15.77 -26.06 -15.55
CA HIS A 410 -16.19 -24.92 -14.71
C HIS A 410 -15.02 -24.07 -14.18
N VAL A 411 -13.81 -24.22 -14.73
CA VAL A 411 -12.58 -23.58 -14.24
C VAL A 411 -12.74 -22.07 -14.04
N GLU A 412 -13.31 -21.35 -15.01
CA GLU A 412 -13.48 -19.90 -14.90
C GLU A 412 -14.41 -19.49 -13.74
N SER A 413 -15.54 -20.18 -13.58
CA SER A 413 -16.47 -19.92 -12.47
C SER A 413 -15.81 -20.20 -11.13
N ARG A 414 -15.05 -21.30 -11.04
CA ARG A 414 -14.32 -21.68 -9.82
C ARG A 414 -13.25 -20.67 -9.44
N ILE A 415 -12.54 -20.12 -10.44
CA ILE A 415 -11.55 -19.05 -10.22
C ILE A 415 -12.24 -17.79 -9.68
N ARG A 416 -13.42 -17.42 -10.20
CA ARG A 416 -14.19 -16.27 -9.70
C ARG A 416 -14.65 -16.48 -8.26
N ASP A 417 -15.19 -17.65 -7.94
CA ASP A 417 -15.59 -17.99 -6.56
C ASP A 417 -14.39 -17.96 -5.60
N PHE A 418 -13.25 -18.48 -6.06
CA PHE A 418 -12.02 -18.47 -5.28
C PHE A 418 -11.51 -17.04 -5.05
N ALA A 419 -11.55 -16.17 -6.05
CA ALA A 419 -11.19 -14.75 -5.89
C ALA A 419 -11.99 -14.06 -4.79
N LEU A 420 -13.33 -14.23 -4.79
CA LEU A 420 -14.21 -13.66 -3.75
C LEU A 420 -13.84 -14.18 -2.36
N LYS A 421 -13.51 -15.48 -2.26
CA LYS A 421 -13.08 -16.07 -1.00
C LYS A 421 -11.75 -15.50 -0.50
N ILE A 422 -10.80 -15.26 -1.41
CA ILE A 422 -9.50 -14.66 -1.07
C ILE A 422 -9.68 -13.24 -0.51
N PHE A 423 -10.54 -12.40 -1.12
CA PHE A 423 -10.86 -11.08 -0.56
C PHE A 423 -11.40 -11.16 0.86
N GLN A 424 -12.35 -12.08 1.12
CA GLN A 424 -12.92 -12.27 2.46
C GLN A 424 -11.88 -12.74 3.48
N ASN A 425 -10.95 -13.59 3.05
CA ASN A 425 -9.88 -14.07 3.91
C ASN A 425 -8.92 -12.91 4.26
N SER A 426 -8.46 -12.14 3.27
CA SER A 426 -7.56 -10.99 3.48
C SER A 426 -8.10 -9.90 4.41
N SER A 427 -9.42 -9.71 4.48
CA SER A 427 -10.03 -8.73 5.40
C SER A 427 -10.11 -9.18 6.86
N ARG A 428 -9.64 -10.39 7.20
CA ARG A 428 -9.69 -10.93 8.56
C ARG A 428 -8.29 -10.95 9.18
N PRO A 429 -8.12 -10.61 10.47
CA PRO A 429 -6.84 -10.78 11.16
C PRO A 429 -6.36 -12.24 11.17
N MET A 430 -5.04 -12.46 11.14
CA MET A 430 -4.45 -13.78 11.27
C MET A 430 -4.28 -14.17 12.75
N PRO A 431 -4.68 -15.39 13.16
CA PRO A 431 -4.52 -15.83 14.53
C PRO A 431 -3.04 -16.05 14.89
N ARG A 432 -2.66 -15.66 16.11
CA ARG A 432 -1.31 -15.83 16.69
C ARG A 432 -1.42 -16.52 18.04
N ALA A 433 -1.88 -17.76 18.07
CA ALA A 433 -2.04 -18.52 19.31
C ALA A 433 -0.71 -19.15 19.74
N LYS A 434 -0.36 -19.07 21.03
CA LYS A 434 0.95 -19.52 21.55
C LYS A 434 1.21 -21.00 21.31
N SER A 435 0.17 -21.82 21.30
CA SER A 435 0.24 -23.28 21.08
C SER A 435 0.22 -23.70 19.62
N MET A 436 0.07 -22.76 18.68
CA MET A 436 -0.06 -23.05 17.26
C MET A 436 1.25 -23.65 16.71
N THR A 437 1.12 -24.64 15.84
CA THR A 437 2.22 -25.23 15.05
C THR A 437 2.45 -24.45 13.74
N VAL A 438 3.59 -24.66 13.09
CA VAL A 438 3.86 -24.02 11.78
C VAL A 438 2.82 -24.43 10.73
N ASP A 439 2.36 -25.68 10.73
CA ASP A 439 1.38 -26.17 9.75
C ASP A 439 0.00 -25.56 9.96
N GLU A 440 -0.44 -25.42 11.22
CA GLU A 440 -1.67 -24.72 11.57
C GLU A 440 -1.59 -23.24 11.16
N TYR A 441 -0.42 -22.62 11.34
CA TYR A 441 -0.19 -21.25 10.88
C TYR A 441 -0.24 -21.14 9.35
N ILE A 442 0.43 -22.03 8.61
CA ILE A 442 0.37 -22.07 7.14
C ILE A 442 -1.08 -22.28 6.66
N ALA A 443 -1.85 -23.14 7.33
CA ALA A 443 -3.25 -23.37 7.00
C ALA A 443 -4.15 -22.13 7.17
N THR A 444 -3.71 -21.09 7.91
CA THR A 444 -4.49 -19.84 8.08
C THR A 444 -4.41 -18.92 6.87
N PHE A 445 -3.45 -19.12 5.97
CA PHE A 445 -3.28 -18.29 4.76
C PHE A 445 -3.14 -19.11 3.47
N THR A 446 -3.38 -20.41 3.48
CA THR A 446 -3.30 -21.29 2.30
C THR A 446 -4.56 -22.15 2.14
N GLY A 447 -4.66 -22.89 1.04
CA GLY A 447 -5.80 -23.76 0.75
C GLY A 447 -7.10 -22.97 0.68
N ARG A 448 -8.11 -23.35 1.48
CA ARG A 448 -9.39 -22.62 1.55
C ARG A 448 -9.28 -21.25 2.23
N ASN A 449 -8.22 -21.02 3.00
CA ASN A 449 -7.95 -19.77 3.68
C ASN A 449 -6.94 -18.90 2.92
N THR A 450 -6.67 -19.20 1.63
CA THR A 450 -5.77 -18.41 0.79
C THR A 450 -6.11 -16.92 0.84
N ARG A 451 -5.08 -16.08 0.94
CA ARG A 451 -5.17 -14.62 1.07
C ARG A 451 -4.42 -13.91 -0.07
N TRP A 452 -4.75 -12.66 -0.36
CA TRP A 452 -4.05 -11.86 -1.37
C TRP A 452 -2.59 -11.64 -1.03
N GLU A 453 -2.25 -11.58 0.26
CA GLU A 453 -0.88 -11.55 0.77
C GLU A 453 -0.08 -12.77 0.28
N THR A 454 -0.72 -13.94 0.28
CA THR A 454 -0.15 -15.21 -0.17
C THR A 454 0.05 -15.25 -1.68
N ILE A 455 -0.95 -14.77 -2.42
CA ILE A 455 -0.88 -14.65 -3.88
C ILE A 455 0.21 -13.66 -4.30
N ALA A 456 0.29 -12.51 -3.63
CA ALA A 456 1.34 -11.52 -3.81
C ALA A 456 2.72 -12.12 -3.50
N LEU A 457 2.86 -12.88 -2.41
CA LEU A 457 4.10 -13.56 -2.05
C LEU A 457 4.55 -14.55 -3.14
N ILE A 458 3.65 -15.38 -3.66
CA ILE A 458 3.96 -16.32 -4.75
C ILE A 458 4.44 -15.56 -5.99
N LEU A 459 3.66 -14.55 -6.43
CA LEU A 459 3.97 -13.79 -7.65
C LEU A 459 5.28 -13.00 -7.52
N ALA A 460 5.48 -12.28 -6.41
CA ALA A 460 6.69 -11.51 -6.17
C ALA A 460 7.94 -12.43 -6.11
N THR A 461 7.81 -13.58 -5.45
CA THR A 461 8.89 -14.58 -5.36
C THR A 461 9.20 -15.18 -6.73
N ALA A 462 8.18 -15.57 -7.48
CA ALA A 462 8.37 -16.09 -8.83
C ALA A 462 8.94 -15.02 -9.78
N GLY A 463 8.55 -13.75 -9.60
CA GLY A 463 9.14 -12.61 -10.29
C GLY A 463 10.63 -12.44 -10.00
N CYS A 464 11.05 -12.54 -8.73
CA CYS A 464 12.47 -12.62 -8.37
C CYS A 464 13.18 -13.80 -9.06
N GLY A 465 12.50 -14.94 -9.15
CA GLY A 465 13.02 -16.11 -9.85
C GLY A 465 13.15 -15.90 -11.37
N LEU A 466 12.23 -15.17 -12.01
CA LEU A 466 12.32 -14.81 -13.44
C LEU A 466 13.56 -13.97 -13.73
N PHE A 467 13.96 -13.11 -12.80
CA PHE A 467 15.23 -12.40 -12.89
C PHE A 467 16.41 -13.33 -12.67
N SER A 468 16.28 -14.38 -11.88
CA SER A 468 17.37 -15.32 -11.57
C SER A 468 17.67 -16.33 -12.69
N VAL A 469 16.77 -16.53 -13.65
CA VAL A 469 16.98 -17.44 -14.79
C VAL A 469 17.39 -16.69 -16.06
N THR A 470 18.11 -17.35 -16.96
CA THR A 470 18.48 -16.80 -18.29
C THR A 470 17.43 -17.13 -19.35
N GLU A 471 17.42 -16.42 -20.49
CA GLU A 471 16.52 -16.72 -21.61
C GLU A 471 16.79 -18.10 -22.24
N GLN A 472 17.94 -18.72 -21.93
CA GLN A 472 18.34 -20.04 -22.39
C GLN A 472 17.90 -21.16 -21.44
N ASP A 473 17.35 -20.83 -20.27
CA ASP A 473 16.89 -21.84 -19.30
C ASP A 473 15.80 -22.73 -19.93
N PRO A 474 15.89 -24.07 -19.80
CA PRO A 474 14.89 -25.00 -20.31
C PRO A 474 13.45 -24.71 -19.88
N VAL A 475 13.24 -24.01 -18.75
CA VAL A 475 11.90 -23.64 -18.26
C VAL A 475 11.10 -22.85 -19.30
N PHE A 476 11.75 -22.06 -20.15
CA PHE A 476 11.03 -21.31 -21.20
C PHE A 476 10.63 -22.22 -22.37
N THR A 477 11.34 -23.32 -22.60
CA THR A 477 11.02 -24.29 -23.66
C THR A 477 9.98 -25.29 -23.19
N GLU A 478 10.07 -25.75 -21.94
CA GLU A 478 9.15 -26.72 -21.32
C GLU A 478 7.71 -26.20 -21.21
N PHE A 479 7.53 -24.89 -21.09
CA PHE A 479 6.23 -24.24 -20.87
C PHE A 479 5.67 -23.51 -22.10
N ARG A 480 6.32 -23.60 -23.27
CA ARG A 480 5.80 -23.07 -24.53
C ARG A 480 4.59 -23.88 -25.00
N MET A 481 3.54 -23.18 -25.43
CA MET A 481 2.40 -23.80 -26.11
C MET A 481 2.75 -24.06 -27.58
N THR A 482 2.21 -25.14 -28.16
CA THR A 482 2.33 -25.42 -29.60
C THR A 482 1.74 -24.27 -30.42
N GLY A 483 2.58 -23.60 -31.22
CA GLY A 483 2.21 -22.44 -32.04
C GLY A 483 2.78 -21.10 -31.57
N ASP A 484 3.50 -21.05 -30.44
CA ASP A 484 4.15 -19.83 -29.96
C ASP A 484 5.42 -19.51 -30.77
N THR A 485 5.39 -18.38 -31.50
CA THR A 485 6.48 -17.92 -32.38
C THR A 485 7.43 -16.93 -31.70
N GLN A 486 7.12 -16.49 -30.47
CA GLN A 486 7.94 -15.50 -29.75
C GLN A 486 9.30 -16.08 -29.35
N SER A 487 10.33 -15.26 -29.23
CA SER A 487 11.62 -15.64 -28.64
C SER A 487 11.52 -15.80 -27.11
N ASN A 488 12.43 -16.56 -26.49
CA ASN A 488 12.44 -16.69 -25.02
C ASN A 488 12.68 -15.35 -24.31
N ALA A 489 13.40 -14.43 -24.96
CA ALA A 489 13.64 -13.08 -24.45
C ALA A 489 12.33 -12.28 -24.38
N GLU A 490 11.56 -12.25 -25.47
CA GLU A 490 10.26 -11.54 -25.53
C GLU A 490 9.25 -12.15 -24.55
N LEU A 491 9.20 -13.49 -24.45
CA LEU A 491 8.33 -14.18 -23.52
C LEU A 491 8.65 -13.83 -22.07
N LYS A 492 9.94 -13.83 -21.72
CA LYS A 492 10.40 -13.48 -20.37
C LYS A 492 10.07 -12.03 -20.02
N GLU A 493 10.30 -11.09 -20.92
CA GLU A 493 9.98 -9.68 -20.72
C GLU A 493 8.46 -9.48 -20.47
N LYS A 494 7.63 -10.11 -21.30
CA LYS A 494 6.17 -10.10 -21.13
C LYS A 494 5.76 -10.69 -19.78
N LEU A 495 6.34 -11.81 -19.37
CA LEU A 495 6.04 -12.44 -18.08
C LEU A 495 6.46 -11.58 -16.90
N VAL A 496 7.64 -10.93 -16.96
CA VAL A 496 8.11 -10.00 -15.93
C VAL A 496 7.10 -8.86 -15.74
N LEU A 497 6.62 -8.25 -16.83
CA LEU A 497 5.61 -7.19 -16.77
C LEU A 497 4.28 -7.70 -16.16
N GLN A 498 3.78 -8.83 -16.66
CA GLN A 498 2.54 -9.43 -16.16
C GLN A 498 2.61 -9.79 -14.67
N VAL A 499 3.72 -10.38 -14.21
CA VAL A 499 3.93 -10.74 -12.80
C VAL A 499 4.09 -9.49 -11.94
N SER A 500 4.82 -8.47 -12.41
CA SER A 500 4.96 -7.19 -11.72
C SER A 500 3.62 -6.50 -11.51
N ASP A 501 2.79 -6.42 -12.56
CA ASP A 501 1.48 -5.78 -12.50
C ASP A 501 0.51 -6.58 -11.63
N ALA A 502 0.52 -7.91 -11.76
CA ALA A 502 -0.28 -8.81 -10.93
C ALA A 502 0.10 -8.70 -9.44
N THR A 503 1.40 -8.65 -9.13
CA THR A 503 1.90 -8.45 -7.76
C THR A 503 1.45 -7.11 -7.21
N THR A 504 1.61 -6.03 -7.98
CA THR A 504 1.20 -4.68 -7.59
C THR A 504 -0.30 -4.62 -7.28
N ASN A 505 -1.13 -5.24 -8.12
CA ASN A 505 -2.57 -5.31 -7.90
C ASN A 505 -2.94 -6.14 -6.67
N CYS A 506 -2.25 -7.25 -6.39
CA CYS A 506 -2.48 -8.04 -5.17
C CYS A 506 -2.15 -7.25 -3.92
N LEU A 507 -1.02 -6.52 -3.92
CA LEU A 507 -0.64 -5.65 -2.81
C LEU A 507 -1.66 -4.53 -2.62
N MET A 508 -2.14 -3.90 -3.70
CA MET A 508 -3.25 -2.96 -3.62
C MET A 508 -4.51 -3.59 -3.02
N PHE A 509 -4.85 -4.84 -3.34
CA PHE A 509 -5.97 -5.54 -2.70
C PHE A 509 -5.75 -5.74 -1.20
N CYS A 510 -4.51 -5.98 -0.76
CA CYS A 510 -4.15 -6.05 0.66
C CYS A 510 -4.34 -4.69 1.35
N ASP A 511 -3.96 -3.58 0.70
CA ASP A 511 -4.16 -2.23 1.21
C ASP A 511 -5.66 -1.91 1.42
N HIS A 512 -6.50 -2.28 0.45
CA HIS A 512 -7.95 -2.14 0.58
C HIS A 512 -8.55 -2.99 1.70
N ALA A 513 -7.91 -4.12 2.02
CA ALA A 513 -8.31 -5.00 3.11
C ALA A 513 -7.75 -4.54 4.47
N ALA A 514 -6.96 -3.45 4.50
CA ALA A 514 -6.19 -3.01 5.65
C ALA A 514 -5.33 -4.13 6.26
N SER A 515 -4.81 -5.02 5.40
CA SER A 515 -4.03 -6.17 5.84
C SER A 515 -2.67 -5.73 6.38
N SER A 516 -2.36 -6.07 7.62
CA SER A 516 -1.03 -5.91 8.20
C SER A 516 -0.59 -7.17 8.93
N ASN A 517 0.28 -7.96 8.31
CA ASN A 517 0.82 -9.20 8.89
C ASN A 517 2.19 -9.54 8.27
N GLU A 518 2.83 -10.58 8.78
CA GLU A 518 4.17 -11.02 8.38
C GLU A 518 4.21 -11.44 6.90
N ILE A 519 3.16 -12.12 6.42
CA ILE A 519 3.09 -12.59 5.03
C ILE A 519 3.01 -11.40 4.08
N PHE A 520 2.23 -10.37 4.43
CA PHE A 520 2.20 -9.11 3.71
C PHE A 520 3.57 -8.43 3.67
N ALA A 521 4.27 -8.36 4.80
CA ALA A 521 5.63 -7.78 4.85
C ALA A 521 6.64 -8.58 4.02
N TYR A 522 6.57 -9.92 4.02
CA TYR A 522 7.39 -10.76 3.14
C TYR A 522 7.07 -10.55 1.66
N ALA A 523 5.80 -10.40 1.29
CA ALA A 523 5.37 -10.12 -0.07
C ALA A 523 5.88 -8.74 -0.55
N LEU A 524 5.74 -7.71 0.30
CA LEU A 524 6.28 -6.37 0.04
C LEU A 524 7.80 -6.40 -0.12
N HIS A 525 8.52 -7.10 0.76
CA HIS A 525 9.96 -7.26 0.65
C HIS A 525 10.35 -7.91 -0.69
N ALA A 526 9.67 -9.00 -1.08
CA ALA A 526 9.93 -9.63 -2.37
C ALA A 526 9.63 -8.70 -3.56
N ASP A 527 8.57 -7.88 -3.48
CA ASP A 527 8.26 -6.89 -4.52
C ASP A 527 9.32 -5.78 -4.57
N VAL A 528 9.84 -5.28 -3.43
CA VAL A 528 10.97 -4.31 -3.42
C VAL A 528 12.15 -4.87 -4.22
N ILE A 529 12.55 -6.11 -3.93
CA ILE A 529 13.66 -6.76 -4.63
C ILE A 529 13.36 -6.96 -6.12
N MET A 530 12.14 -7.37 -6.47
CA MET A 530 11.75 -7.49 -7.88
C MET A 530 11.81 -6.14 -8.60
N LYS A 531 11.34 -5.06 -7.96
CA LYS A 531 11.32 -3.71 -8.54
C LYS A 531 12.74 -3.16 -8.74
N THR A 532 13.68 -3.42 -7.83
CA THR A 532 15.09 -3.02 -8.05
C THR A 532 15.73 -3.79 -9.21
N GLN A 533 15.40 -5.07 -9.39
CA GLN A 533 15.86 -5.85 -10.56
C GLN A 533 15.24 -5.36 -11.88
N GLN A 534 13.97 -4.93 -11.84
CA GLN A 534 13.23 -4.50 -13.03
C GLN A 534 13.59 -3.07 -13.47
N TYR A 535 13.56 -2.11 -12.55
CA TYR A 535 13.70 -0.68 -12.86
C TYR A 535 15.06 -0.10 -12.48
N GLY A 536 15.83 -0.83 -11.66
CA GLY A 536 17.14 -0.41 -11.16
C GLY A 536 17.06 0.08 -9.72
N ASP A 537 18.18 0.01 -9.01
CA ASP A 537 18.27 0.39 -7.59
C ASP A 537 18.08 1.90 -7.36
N SER A 538 18.30 2.73 -8.38
CA SER A 538 18.03 4.19 -8.34
C SER A 538 16.58 4.56 -8.63
N SER A 539 15.71 3.60 -8.96
CA SER A 539 14.35 3.90 -9.41
C SER A 539 13.45 4.41 -8.27
N TYR A 540 12.64 5.43 -8.57
CA TYR A 540 11.64 5.94 -7.64
C TYR A 540 10.58 4.87 -7.28
N GLN A 541 10.26 3.98 -8.22
CA GLN A 541 9.31 2.89 -8.02
C GLN A 541 9.77 1.93 -6.92
N ALA A 542 11.06 1.56 -6.91
CA ALA A 542 11.63 0.72 -5.85
C ALA A 542 11.65 1.47 -4.50
N TRP A 543 12.05 2.75 -4.50
CA TRP A 543 12.07 3.57 -3.28
C TRP A 543 10.68 3.75 -2.66
N ARG A 544 9.66 4.01 -3.50
CA ARG A 544 8.27 4.11 -3.04
C ARG A 544 7.78 2.77 -2.48
N ARG A 545 8.06 1.64 -3.14
CA ARG A 545 7.66 0.33 -2.60
C ARG A 545 8.36 0.01 -1.27
N LEU A 546 9.60 0.44 -1.10
CA LEU A 546 10.32 0.34 0.18
C LEU A 546 9.62 1.14 1.29
N SER A 547 9.00 2.29 0.96
CA SER A 547 8.20 3.05 1.94
C SER A 547 6.94 2.30 2.39
N ASP A 548 6.28 1.54 1.50
CA ASP A 548 5.16 0.68 1.87
C ASP A 548 5.62 -0.46 2.80
N LEU A 549 6.79 -1.05 2.54
CA LEU A 549 7.41 -2.04 3.42
C LEU A 549 7.74 -1.46 4.80
N ALA A 550 8.31 -0.25 4.87
CA ALA A 550 8.60 0.43 6.12
C ALA A 550 7.31 0.69 6.92
N ALA A 551 6.24 1.16 6.26
CA ALA A 551 4.93 1.32 6.88
C ALA A 551 4.37 0.00 7.42
N ALA A 552 4.48 -1.09 6.66
CA ALA A 552 4.06 -2.42 7.09
C ALA A 552 4.86 -2.93 8.30
N VAL A 553 6.18 -2.66 8.37
CA VAL A 553 7.04 -3.01 9.52
C VAL A 553 6.58 -2.32 10.81
N TYR A 554 6.20 -1.04 10.73
CA TYR A 554 5.66 -0.33 11.89
C TYR A 554 4.24 -0.78 12.23
N ALA A 555 3.36 -0.89 11.23
CA ALA A 555 1.96 -1.30 11.39
C ALA A 555 1.81 -2.68 12.06
N SER A 556 2.59 -3.66 11.61
CA SER A 556 2.52 -5.04 12.11
C SER A 556 3.38 -5.29 13.37
N GLY A 557 4.03 -4.24 13.90
CA GLY A 557 4.87 -4.33 15.09
C GLY A 557 6.18 -5.10 14.90
N LEU A 558 6.64 -5.32 13.66
CA LEU A 558 7.88 -6.06 13.37
C LEU A 558 9.14 -5.37 13.91
N HIS A 559 9.10 -4.06 14.14
CA HIS A 559 10.20 -3.30 14.74
C HIS A 559 10.38 -3.57 16.25
N GLN A 560 9.35 -4.08 16.94
CA GLN A 560 9.32 -4.31 18.39
C GLN A 560 8.90 -5.76 18.71
N VAL A 561 9.43 -6.73 17.95
CA VAL A 561 9.20 -8.16 18.23
C VAL A 561 9.55 -8.47 19.68
N ASP A 562 8.76 -9.34 20.31
CA ASP A 562 8.87 -9.72 21.73
C ASP A 562 8.43 -8.64 22.74
N GLY A 563 7.84 -7.55 22.25
CA GLY A 563 7.11 -6.62 23.12
C GLY A 563 5.85 -7.25 23.75
N PRO A 564 5.15 -6.53 24.64
CA PRO A 564 3.94 -7.02 25.31
C PRO A 564 2.87 -7.57 24.35
N ALA A 565 2.75 -7.01 23.15
CA ALA A 565 1.83 -7.45 22.11
C ALA A 565 2.12 -8.86 21.56
N ASP A 566 3.36 -9.33 21.66
CA ASP A 566 3.79 -10.65 21.19
C ASP A 566 3.75 -11.72 22.30
N GLY A 567 3.13 -11.42 23.45
CA GLY A 567 3.04 -12.35 24.60
C GLY A 567 2.35 -13.67 24.27
N ASN A 568 1.39 -13.66 23.34
CA ASN A 568 0.67 -14.85 22.87
C ASN A 568 1.24 -15.43 21.55
N CYS A 569 2.27 -14.83 20.97
CA CYS A 569 2.84 -15.28 19.69
C CYS A 569 3.71 -16.54 19.87
N PRO A 570 3.54 -17.61 19.07
CA PRO A 570 4.34 -18.82 19.18
C PRO A 570 5.81 -18.56 18.83
N PHE A 571 6.72 -19.34 19.43
CA PHE A 571 8.17 -19.09 19.33
C PHE A 571 8.68 -19.10 17.87
N PHE A 572 8.21 -20.05 17.05
CA PHE A 572 8.60 -20.10 15.64
C PHE A 572 8.22 -18.83 14.88
N LEU A 573 7.02 -18.28 15.14
CA LEU A 573 6.54 -17.08 14.48
C LEU A 573 7.30 -15.84 14.95
N LYS A 574 7.71 -15.78 16.22
CA LYS A 574 8.64 -14.75 16.70
C LYS A 574 9.97 -14.77 15.93
N GLN A 575 10.53 -15.95 15.67
CA GLN A 575 11.74 -16.06 14.85
C GLN A 575 11.51 -15.64 13.39
N LEU A 576 10.35 -15.98 12.79
CA LEU A 576 9.98 -15.50 11.46
C LEU A 576 9.87 -13.97 11.43
N ARG A 577 9.19 -13.36 12.41
CA ARG A 577 9.04 -11.90 12.56
C ARG A 577 10.40 -11.21 12.65
N ARG A 578 11.31 -11.70 13.51
CA ARG A 578 12.69 -11.17 13.64
C ARG A 578 13.45 -11.25 12.31
N ASN A 579 13.32 -12.36 11.58
CA ASN A 579 13.96 -12.53 10.27
C ASN A 579 13.38 -11.58 9.21
N CYS A 580 12.05 -11.39 9.20
CA CYS A 580 11.39 -10.44 8.30
C CYS A 580 11.87 -9.00 8.56
N PHE A 581 11.89 -8.59 9.83
CA PHE A 581 12.42 -7.29 10.24
C PHE A 581 13.88 -7.11 9.83
N ALA A 582 14.75 -8.08 10.13
CA ALA A 582 16.17 -8.03 9.77
C ALA A 582 16.38 -7.83 8.27
N ALA A 583 15.58 -8.51 7.44
CA ALA A 583 15.66 -8.38 5.98
C ALA A 583 15.14 -7.02 5.49
N ALA A 584 13.99 -6.56 6.00
CA ALA A 584 13.44 -5.25 5.66
C ALA A 584 14.39 -4.11 6.07
N PHE A 585 14.94 -4.19 7.28
CA PHE A 585 15.91 -3.23 7.80
C PHE A 585 17.20 -3.22 6.97
N TYR A 586 17.71 -4.38 6.59
CA TYR A 586 18.88 -4.48 5.71
C TYR A 586 18.62 -3.86 4.34
N THR A 587 17.50 -4.21 3.70
CA THR A 587 17.11 -3.67 2.38
C THR A 587 16.95 -2.16 2.43
N ASP A 588 16.32 -1.60 3.48
CA ASP A 588 16.23 -0.16 3.70
C ASP A 588 17.61 0.51 3.71
N LYS A 589 18.59 -0.04 4.44
CA LYS A 589 19.94 0.55 4.49
C LYS A 589 20.69 0.40 3.18
N CYS A 590 20.52 -0.71 2.48
CA CYS A 590 21.13 -0.91 1.17
C CYS A 590 20.64 0.14 0.18
N VAL A 591 19.33 0.32 0.03
CA VAL A 591 18.78 1.28 -0.92
C VAL A 591 19.11 2.71 -0.49
N ALA A 592 18.95 3.06 0.79
CA ALA A 592 19.30 4.38 1.32
C ALA A 592 20.76 4.75 1.04
N THR A 593 21.67 3.79 1.21
CA THR A 593 23.10 3.94 0.86
C THR A 593 23.30 4.11 -0.65
N PHE A 594 22.60 3.32 -1.47
CA PHE A 594 22.73 3.36 -2.93
C PHE A 594 22.30 4.72 -3.49
N VAL A 595 21.19 5.28 -3.01
CA VAL A 595 20.62 6.55 -3.50
C VAL A 595 21.11 7.79 -2.73
N GLY A 596 21.92 7.61 -1.67
CA GLY A 596 22.40 8.71 -0.83
C GLY A 596 21.29 9.44 -0.06
N ARG A 597 20.22 8.74 0.33
CA ARG A 597 19.06 9.32 1.04
C ARG A 597 18.98 8.81 2.49
N PRO A 598 18.30 9.53 3.40
CA PRO A 598 18.04 9.02 4.74
C PRO A 598 17.23 7.71 4.71
N PRO A 599 17.55 6.74 5.59
CA PRO A 599 16.78 5.51 5.70
C PRO A 599 15.37 5.73 6.26
N LEU A 600 14.43 4.85 5.91
CA LEU A 600 13.02 4.93 6.33
C LEU A 600 12.73 4.23 7.66
N ILE A 601 13.46 3.14 7.98
CA ILE A 601 13.24 2.35 9.19
C ILE A 601 14.27 2.74 10.25
N ASN A 602 13.96 3.66 11.15
CA ASN A 602 14.95 4.21 12.08
C ASN A 602 15.29 3.25 13.23
N TYR A 603 16.57 2.92 13.42
CA TYR A 603 17.02 2.01 14.48
C TYR A 603 16.60 2.43 15.89
N ARG A 604 16.43 3.73 16.16
CA ARG A 604 16.10 4.28 17.49
C ARG A 604 14.71 3.87 17.98
N TYR A 605 13.83 3.50 17.07
CA TYR A 605 12.47 3.04 17.41
C TYR A 605 12.37 1.50 17.43
N CYS A 606 13.46 0.80 17.14
CA CYS A 606 13.48 -0.64 16.97
C CYS A 606 14.11 -1.35 18.17
N SER A 607 13.64 -2.56 18.47
CA SER A 607 14.19 -3.44 19.51
C SER A 607 15.55 -4.06 19.13
N LEU A 608 15.83 -4.15 17.82
CA LEU A 608 17.07 -4.69 17.23
C LEU A 608 17.46 -6.09 17.74
N ILE A 609 16.47 -6.90 18.13
CA ILE A 609 16.68 -8.26 18.60
C ILE A 609 17.14 -9.14 17.45
N LEU A 610 18.29 -9.76 17.62
CA LEU A 610 18.92 -10.61 16.61
C LEU A 610 18.23 -11.98 16.52
N PRO A 611 17.91 -12.50 15.32
CA PRO A 611 17.32 -13.84 15.14
C PRO A 611 18.31 -14.94 15.54
N TYR A 612 17.82 -16.04 16.13
CA TYR A 612 18.68 -17.18 16.45
C TYR A 612 19.19 -17.87 15.17
N ASP A 613 20.46 -18.26 15.17
CA ASP A 613 21.04 -19.06 14.09
C ASP A 613 20.69 -20.53 14.30
N VAL A 614 19.51 -20.92 13.83
CA VAL A 614 18.98 -22.28 13.97
C VAL A 614 18.35 -22.77 12.68
N ASP A 615 18.26 -24.09 12.52
CA ASP A 615 17.65 -24.73 11.37
C ASP A 615 16.13 -24.51 11.34
N ASP A 616 15.57 -24.36 10.14
CA ASP A 616 14.13 -24.23 9.95
C ASP A 616 13.42 -25.53 10.38
N ASP A 617 14.05 -26.71 10.21
CA ASP A 617 13.49 -28.00 10.63
C ASP A 617 13.33 -28.11 12.15
N VAL A 618 14.29 -27.54 12.90
CA VAL A 618 14.23 -27.44 14.37
C VAL A 618 13.18 -26.43 14.80
N LEU A 619 13.08 -25.32 14.07
CA LEU A 619 12.06 -24.31 14.34
C LEU A 619 10.64 -24.86 14.15
N PHE A 620 10.50 -25.93 13.35
CA PHE A 620 9.24 -26.53 12.96
C PHE A 620 9.02 -27.94 13.54
N SER A 621 9.92 -28.43 14.42
CA SER A 621 9.91 -29.81 14.95
C SER A 621 8.72 -30.16 15.86
N GLY A 622 7.91 -29.16 16.25
CA GLY A 622 6.80 -29.30 17.20
C GLY A 622 7.29 -29.44 18.66
N GLY A 623 6.38 -29.44 19.63
CA GLY A 623 6.73 -29.55 21.05
C GLY A 623 7.33 -28.26 21.65
N ASP A 624 8.28 -28.39 22.58
CA ASP A 624 8.96 -27.24 23.21
C ASP A 624 10.12 -26.73 22.34
N VAL A 625 9.74 -26.10 21.21
CA VAL A 625 10.67 -25.54 20.21
C VAL A 625 11.64 -24.53 20.85
N GLU A 626 11.19 -23.77 21.85
CA GLU A 626 12.03 -22.76 22.50
C GLU A 626 13.21 -23.41 23.23
N GLN A 627 12.95 -24.43 24.05
CA GLN A 627 14.02 -25.17 24.72
C GLN A 627 14.95 -25.87 23.74
N GLU A 628 14.41 -26.48 22.67
CA GLU A 628 15.24 -27.14 21.67
C GLU A 628 16.19 -26.14 20.97
N VAL A 629 15.68 -24.98 20.56
CA VAL A 629 16.48 -23.93 19.93
C VAL A 629 17.57 -23.42 20.88
N LEU A 630 17.21 -23.12 22.14
CA LEU A 630 18.16 -22.65 23.16
C LEU A 630 19.26 -23.68 23.47
N SER A 631 18.97 -24.98 23.33
CA SER A 631 19.98 -26.03 23.49
C SER A 631 21.01 -26.06 22.36
N ARG A 632 20.61 -25.68 21.13
CA ARG A 632 21.46 -25.74 19.93
C ARG A 632 22.32 -24.51 19.69
N VAL A 633 21.92 -23.36 20.24
CA VAL A 633 22.68 -22.11 20.08
C VAL A 633 23.58 -21.81 21.28
N ASP A 634 24.67 -21.07 21.04
CA ASP A 634 25.54 -20.54 22.08
C ASP A 634 24.90 -19.35 22.83
N VAL A 635 25.61 -18.78 23.80
CA VAL A 635 25.14 -17.62 24.57
C VAL A 635 24.89 -16.37 23.70
N ASN A 636 25.53 -16.30 22.53
CA ASN A 636 25.36 -15.23 21.56
C ASN A 636 24.34 -15.59 20.48
N GLY A 637 23.63 -16.71 20.59
CA GLY A 637 22.60 -17.14 19.65
C GLY A 637 23.11 -17.75 18.33
N TRP A 638 24.38 -18.14 18.25
CA TRP A 638 25.00 -18.82 17.09
C TRP A 638 24.83 -20.33 17.15
N ASP A 639 24.68 -21.01 16.01
CA ASP A 639 24.65 -22.48 15.98
C ASP A 639 25.99 -23.08 16.44
N LYS A 640 25.91 -24.07 17.34
CA LYS A 640 27.07 -24.80 17.82
C LYS A 640 27.67 -25.76 16.79
N ASN A 641 26.90 -26.18 15.79
CA ASN A 641 27.31 -27.22 14.82
C ASN A 641 28.03 -26.67 13.59
N GLY A 642 28.17 -25.35 13.47
CA GLY A 642 29.03 -24.73 12.48
C GLY A 642 28.54 -24.79 11.04
N VAL A 643 27.22 -24.95 10.82
CA VAL A 643 26.65 -25.03 9.46
C VAL A 643 26.19 -23.64 9.02
N PRO A 644 26.66 -23.11 7.86
CA PRO A 644 26.18 -21.84 7.32
C PRO A 644 24.68 -21.92 7.00
N ARG A 645 23.87 -21.08 7.67
CA ARG A 645 22.41 -21.04 7.47
C ARG A 645 21.89 -19.63 7.22
N ARG A 646 20.69 -19.56 6.65
CA ARG A 646 19.95 -18.32 6.35
C ARG A 646 19.81 -17.40 7.58
N PRO A 647 19.37 -17.87 8.76
CA PRO A 647 19.24 -16.99 9.92
C PRO A 647 20.56 -16.39 10.39
N GLY A 648 21.65 -17.17 10.42
CA GLY A 648 22.99 -16.66 10.74
C GLY A 648 23.46 -15.53 9.80
N VAL A 649 23.15 -15.63 8.51
CA VAL A 649 23.43 -14.57 7.53
C VAL A 649 22.64 -13.29 7.84
N ASN A 650 21.34 -13.42 8.10
CA ASN A 650 20.49 -12.27 8.46
C ASN A 650 20.94 -11.63 9.77
N ARG A 651 21.48 -12.43 10.70
CA ARG A 651 22.04 -11.97 11.98
C ARG A 651 23.20 -11.00 11.77
N ILE A 652 24.21 -11.35 10.97
CA ILE A 652 25.33 -10.43 10.67
C ILE A 652 24.85 -9.23 9.86
N ARG A 653 23.98 -9.45 8.86
CA ARG A 653 23.43 -8.34 8.05
C ARG A 653 22.76 -7.29 8.92
N LEU A 654 21.93 -7.69 9.89
CA LEU A 654 21.30 -6.76 10.82
C LEU A 654 22.33 -5.98 11.65
N GLN A 655 23.36 -6.65 12.18
CA GLN A 655 24.43 -5.98 12.93
C GLN A 655 25.19 -4.96 12.08
N LEU A 656 25.53 -5.31 10.84
CA LEU A 656 26.19 -4.40 9.91
C LEU A 656 25.28 -3.24 9.48
N SER A 657 23.98 -3.49 9.28
CA SER A 657 22.99 -2.46 8.94
C SER A 657 22.79 -1.43 10.06
N ILE A 658 22.88 -1.84 11.34
CA ILE A 658 22.84 -0.89 12.46
C ILE A 658 24.03 0.07 12.35
N CYS A 659 25.23 -0.47 12.13
CA CYS A 659 26.43 0.35 11.91
C CYS A 659 26.28 1.23 10.66
N ARG A 660 25.69 0.69 9.59
CA ARG A 660 25.43 1.41 8.32
C ARG A 660 24.54 2.63 8.53
N GLU A 661 23.47 2.50 9.30
CA GLU A 661 22.57 3.63 9.58
C GLU A 661 23.28 4.74 10.36
N GLU A 662 24.11 4.40 11.32
CA GLU A 662 24.92 5.39 12.06
C GLU A 662 25.96 6.06 11.15
N ILE A 663 26.54 5.33 10.19
CA ILE A 663 27.43 5.91 9.16
C ILE A 663 26.66 6.92 8.30
N LEU A 664 25.45 6.57 7.84
CA LEU A 664 24.60 7.47 7.07
C LEU A 664 24.23 8.71 7.89
N GLU A 665 23.95 8.55 9.19
CA GLU A 665 23.69 9.67 10.09
C GLU A 665 24.90 10.62 10.20
N LEU A 666 26.13 10.09 10.31
CA LEU A 666 27.34 10.92 10.34
C LEU A 666 27.57 11.72 9.06
N ALA A 667 27.13 11.18 7.93
CA ALA A 667 27.52 11.69 6.63
C ALA A 667 26.43 12.51 5.91
N LEU A 668 25.16 12.28 6.27
CA LEU A 668 23.98 12.98 5.78
C LEU A 668 23.36 13.92 6.83
N GLY A 669 23.61 13.69 8.12
CA GLY A 669 22.96 14.43 9.22
C GLY A 669 23.55 15.82 9.49
N GLU A 670 22.68 16.77 9.84
CA GLU A 670 23.08 18.12 10.29
C GLU A 670 23.32 18.13 11.81
N GLY A 671 24.57 18.31 12.27
CA GLY A 671 24.87 18.56 13.69
C GLY A 671 26.01 17.76 14.34
N TYR A 672 26.61 16.77 13.65
CA TYR A 672 27.60 15.87 14.26
C TYR A 672 29.09 16.25 14.11
N GLN A 673 29.40 17.46 13.62
CA GLN A 673 30.76 17.83 13.25
C GLN A 673 31.78 17.85 14.41
N ARG A 674 31.36 18.20 15.64
CA ARG A 674 32.30 18.32 16.79
C ARG A 674 32.77 16.99 17.37
N ASP A 675 31.95 15.93 17.29
CA ASP A 675 32.20 14.63 17.94
C ASP A 675 32.45 13.49 16.93
N MET A 676 32.55 13.82 15.64
CA MET A 676 32.59 12.83 14.56
C MET A 676 33.73 11.81 14.67
N PRO A 677 35.01 12.18 14.90
CA PRO A 677 36.09 11.19 14.91
C PRO A 677 35.88 10.12 15.99
N ARG A 678 35.45 10.53 17.19
CA ARG A 678 35.14 9.63 18.30
C ARG A 678 33.97 8.70 17.98
N LYS A 679 32.88 9.24 17.41
CA LYS A 679 31.73 8.43 17.00
C LYS A 679 32.11 7.44 15.89
N ALA A 680 32.92 7.88 14.93
CA ALA A 680 33.39 7.02 13.86
C ALA A 680 34.21 5.85 14.40
N GLU A 681 35.13 6.10 15.32
CA GLU A 681 35.90 5.06 15.99
C GLU A 681 35.00 4.04 16.73
N GLN A 682 33.99 4.52 17.46
CA GLN A 682 33.01 3.65 18.14
C GLN A 682 32.17 2.80 17.18
N ILE A 683 31.83 3.31 16.00
CA ILE A 683 31.11 2.54 14.97
C ILE A 683 32.06 1.48 14.40
N LEU A 684 33.31 1.85 14.09
CA LEU A 684 34.32 0.94 13.55
C LEU A 684 34.59 -0.22 14.51
N GLU A 685 34.81 0.07 15.80
CA GLU A 685 35.02 -0.95 16.83
C GLU A 685 33.84 -1.92 16.93
N ARG A 686 32.60 -1.42 16.85
CA ARG A 686 31.40 -2.27 16.87
C ARG A 686 31.30 -3.16 15.62
N ALA A 687 31.58 -2.63 14.44
CA ALA A 687 31.58 -3.40 13.21
C ALA A 687 32.66 -4.50 13.25
N GLN A 688 33.88 -4.16 13.70
CA GLN A 688 34.98 -5.11 13.88
C GLN A 688 34.67 -6.17 14.93
N LYS A 689 34.04 -5.78 16.05
CA LYS A 689 33.61 -6.72 17.09
C LYS A 689 32.54 -7.67 16.57
N ALA A 690 31.53 -7.16 15.85
CA ALA A 690 30.50 -8.00 15.25
C ALA A 690 31.10 -9.01 14.25
N TRP A 691 32.05 -8.56 13.42
CA TRP A 691 32.78 -9.46 12.52
C TRP A 691 33.66 -10.47 13.25
N GLY A 692 34.36 -10.05 14.31
CA GLY A 692 35.22 -10.93 15.11
C GLY A 692 34.44 -12.01 15.88
N GLN A 693 33.20 -11.70 16.29
CA GLN A 693 32.29 -12.64 16.95
C GLN A 693 31.53 -13.54 15.97
N CYS A 694 31.58 -13.25 14.68
CA CYS A 694 31.00 -14.09 13.64
C CYS A 694 31.72 -15.45 13.61
N PRO A 695 30.98 -16.59 13.61
CA PRO A 695 31.58 -17.91 13.52
C PRO A 695 32.46 -18.08 12.27
N ALA A 696 33.55 -18.84 12.39
CA ALA A 696 34.52 -19.03 11.30
C ALA A 696 33.89 -19.57 9.99
N HIS A 697 32.84 -20.40 10.09
CA HIS A 697 32.14 -20.96 8.93
C HIS A 697 31.29 -19.93 8.16
N LEU A 698 31.07 -18.73 8.71
CA LEU A 698 30.42 -17.60 8.04
C LEU A 698 31.41 -16.51 7.61
N ARG A 699 32.70 -16.66 7.93
CA ARG A 699 33.75 -15.67 7.72
C ARG A 699 34.63 -15.97 6.51
N TYR A 700 34.54 -15.10 5.51
CA TYR A 700 35.34 -15.21 4.28
C TYR A 700 36.85 -15.11 4.54
N ASP A 701 37.27 -14.29 5.50
CA ASP A 701 38.67 -14.08 5.88
C ASP A 701 39.29 -15.27 6.63
N CYS A 702 38.48 -16.26 7.01
CA CYS A 702 38.94 -17.51 7.60
C CYS A 702 39.18 -18.63 6.56
N LEU A 703 38.87 -18.40 5.28
CA LEU A 703 39.09 -19.39 4.22
C LEU A 703 40.60 -19.57 3.93
N SER A 704 41.03 -20.80 3.70
CA SER A 704 42.44 -21.08 3.39
C SER A 704 42.81 -20.59 1.98
N PRO A 705 44.10 -20.33 1.70
CA PRO A 705 44.55 -19.99 0.34
C PRO A 705 44.16 -21.04 -0.71
N GLU A 706 44.09 -22.32 -0.31
CA GLU A 706 43.66 -23.42 -1.18
C GLU A 706 42.16 -23.36 -1.50
N ASP A 707 41.33 -22.99 -0.52
CA ASP A 707 39.89 -22.77 -0.72
C ASP A 707 39.65 -21.56 -1.64
N LEU A 708 40.47 -20.53 -1.49
CA LEU A 708 40.40 -19.30 -2.28
C LEU A 708 40.92 -19.48 -3.72
N ALA A 709 41.71 -20.53 -3.99
CA ALA A 709 42.25 -20.84 -5.32
C ALA A 709 41.29 -21.66 -6.20
N ARG A 710 40.20 -22.19 -5.63
CA ARG A 710 39.16 -22.94 -6.34
C ARG A 710 37.93 -22.04 -6.59
N PRO A 711 37.09 -22.34 -7.60
CA PRO A 711 35.76 -21.72 -7.70
C PRO A 711 35.01 -21.89 -6.38
N LEU A 712 34.47 -20.79 -5.84
CA LEU A 712 33.85 -20.81 -4.51
C LEU A 712 32.64 -21.77 -4.53
N PRO A 713 32.61 -22.82 -3.69
CA PRO A 713 31.44 -23.68 -3.56
C PRO A 713 30.19 -22.86 -3.29
N ASP A 714 29.02 -23.32 -3.71
CA ASP A 714 27.76 -22.56 -3.61
C ASP A 714 27.40 -22.09 -2.19
N GLY A 715 27.98 -22.68 -1.13
CA GLY A 715 27.85 -22.22 0.25
C GLY A 715 28.76 -21.05 0.66
N CYS A 716 29.92 -20.88 0.03
CA CYS A 716 30.92 -19.86 0.42
C CYS A 716 30.65 -18.48 -0.19
N GLN A 717 29.77 -18.40 -1.19
CA GLN A 717 29.39 -17.15 -1.84
C GLN A 717 28.67 -16.19 -0.89
N MET A 718 27.92 -16.72 0.08
CA MET A 718 27.28 -15.88 1.08
C MET A 718 28.32 -15.26 2.04
N MET A 719 29.36 -16.01 2.42
CA MET A 719 30.48 -15.50 3.22
C MET A 719 31.15 -14.32 2.51
N PHE A 720 31.37 -14.46 1.19
CA PHE A 720 31.89 -13.40 0.34
C PHE A 720 31.01 -12.14 0.37
N LEU A 721 29.69 -12.29 0.17
CA LEU A 721 28.76 -11.15 0.16
C LEU A 721 28.72 -10.41 1.50
N ILE A 722 28.74 -11.14 2.61
CA ILE A 722 28.79 -10.53 3.95
C ILE A 722 30.13 -9.82 4.15
N TYR A 723 31.23 -10.39 3.66
CA TYR A 723 32.54 -9.80 3.81
C TYR A 723 32.70 -8.51 3.00
N ILE A 724 32.23 -8.45 1.75
CA ILE A 724 32.23 -7.20 0.98
C ILE A 724 31.30 -6.16 1.61
N ASP A 725 30.17 -6.58 2.21
CA ASP A 725 29.28 -5.67 2.94
C ASP A 725 29.98 -5.06 4.16
N TYR A 726 30.69 -5.89 4.93
CA TYR A 726 31.54 -5.46 6.05
C TYR A 726 32.65 -4.48 5.62
N LEU A 727 33.40 -4.80 4.56
CA LEU A 727 34.41 -3.90 3.99
C LEU A 727 33.78 -2.60 3.50
N HIS A 728 32.59 -2.68 2.90
CA HIS A 728 31.88 -1.51 2.41
C HIS A 728 31.42 -0.60 3.55
N SER A 729 30.97 -1.15 4.69
CA SER A 729 30.65 -0.35 5.89
C SER A 729 31.86 0.45 6.36
N GLN A 730 33.05 -0.18 6.42
CA GLN A 730 34.29 0.52 6.78
C GLN A 730 34.66 1.60 5.75
N PHE A 731 34.58 1.26 4.46
CA PHE A 731 34.85 2.19 3.36
C PHE A 731 33.97 3.45 3.46
N LEU A 732 32.65 3.28 3.68
CA LEU A 732 31.73 4.39 3.83
C LEU A 732 32.04 5.26 5.04
N LEU A 733 32.38 4.62 6.16
CA LEU A 733 32.75 5.32 7.39
C LEU A 733 34.01 6.16 7.19
N HIS A 734 35.07 5.60 6.59
CA HIS A 734 36.29 6.34 6.27
C HIS A 734 36.02 7.51 5.33
N ARG A 735 35.17 7.31 4.32
CA ARG A 735 34.76 8.36 3.39
C ARG A 735 33.99 9.48 4.09
N ALA A 736 33.06 9.14 5.00
CA ALA A 736 32.34 10.12 5.81
C ALA A 736 33.30 10.94 6.68
N VAL A 737 34.27 10.31 7.35
CA VAL A 737 35.27 11.02 8.17
C VAL A 737 36.12 11.98 7.32
N ILE A 738 36.64 11.53 6.19
CA ILE A 738 37.48 12.37 5.32
C ILE A 738 36.69 13.56 4.78
N LYS A 739 35.44 13.34 4.36
CA LYS A 739 34.56 14.41 3.83
C LYS A 739 34.46 15.61 4.78
N HIS A 740 34.43 15.37 6.09
CA HIS A 740 34.22 16.44 7.08
C HIS A 740 35.47 16.87 7.84
N THR A 741 36.49 16.01 7.95
CA THR A 741 37.71 16.30 8.72
C THR A 741 38.95 16.46 7.85
N ASN A 742 38.91 15.98 6.61
CA ASN A 742 40.05 15.86 5.70
C ASN A 742 41.23 15.02 6.25
N VAL A 743 40.97 14.16 7.23
CA VAL A 743 41.94 13.24 7.86
C VAL A 743 41.51 11.79 7.63
N GLY A 744 42.47 10.86 7.55
CA GLY A 744 42.18 9.41 7.45
C GLY A 744 42.30 8.80 6.04
N HIS A 745 43.01 9.48 5.12
CA HIS A 745 43.18 9.06 3.72
C HIS A 745 43.76 7.65 3.54
N VAL A 746 44.75 7.25 4.34
CA VAL A 746 45.40 5.92 4.23
C VAL A 746 44.40 4.77 4.44
N PRO A 747 43.67 4.68 5.58
CA PRO A 747 42.63 3.66 5.76
C PRO A 747 41.56 3.61 4.66
N LEU A 748 41.16 4.77 4.12
CA LEU A 748 40.20 4.81 3.01
C LEU A 748 40.75 4.10 1.77
N PHE A 749 41.97 4.43 1.35
CA PHE A 749 42.55 3.87 0.14
C PHE A 749 42.89 2.39 0.29
N ASP A 750 43.37 1.96 1.46
CA ASP A 750 43.61 0.54 1.74
C ASP A 750 42.31 -0.26 1.70
N THR A 751 41.26 0.24 2.34
CA THR A 751 39.93 -0.41 2.32
C THR A 751 39.33 -0.41 0.91
N ALA A 752 39.46 0.69 0.16
CA ALA A 752 38.98 0.79 -1.22
C ALA A 752 39.70 -0.22 -2.15
N ARG A 753 41.02 -0.37 -2.02
CA ARG A 753 41.80 -1.37 -2.78
C ARG A 753 41.37 -2.78 -2.43
N GLN A 754 41.22 -3.07 -1.15
CA GLN A 754 40.78 -4.39 -0.68
C GLN A 754 39.36 -4.71 -1.17
N LEU A 755 38.43 -3.75 -1.07
CA LEU A 755 37.05 -3.89 -1.54
C LEU A 755 37.01 -4.13 -3.06
N LEU A 756 37.67 -3.29 -3.85
CA LEU A 756 37.72 -3.45 -5.32
C LEU A 756 38.33 -4.80 -5.72
N THR A 757 39.48 -5.16 -5.13
CA THR A 757 40.14 -6.44 -5.41
C THR A 757 39.24 -7.62 -5.05
N THR A 758 38.53 -7.54 -3.93
CA THR A 758 37.59 -8.58 -3.50
C THR A 758 36.41 -8.67 -4.47
N VAL A 759 35.79 -7.56 -4.86
CA VAL A 759 34.72 -7.50 -5.86
C VAL A 759 35.17 -8.14 -7.18
N LEU A 760 36.36 -7.81 -7.69
CA LEU A 760 36.86 -8.35 -8.96
C LEU A 760 37.03 -9.88 -8.96
N ARG A 761 37.18 -10.52 -7.80
CA ARG A 761 37.23 -11.99 -7.72
C ARG A 761 35.93 -12.63 -8.18
N ILE A 762 34.77 -12.03 -7.89
CA ILE A 762 33.47 -12.56 -8.37
C ILE A 762 33.40 -12.52 -9.90
N CYS A 763 34.05 -11.52 -10.51
CA CYS A 763 34.06 -11.33 -11.94
C CYS A 763 35.12 -12.15 -12.65
N ASN A 764 36.04 -12.83 -11.95
CA ASN A 764 37.02 -13.73 -12.56
C ASN A 764 36.49 -15.18 -12.63
N ASP A 765 35.47 -15.52 -11.84
CA ASP A 765 34.78 -16.81 -11.88
C ASP A 765 33.72 -16.86 -13.02
N ARG A 766 34.06 -16.28 -14.18
CA ARG A 766 33.15 -16.05 -15.33
C ARG A 766 32.63 -17.34 -15.95
N GLU A 767 33.41 -18.42 -15.84
CA GLU A 767 33.13 -19.70 -16.50
C GLU A 767 32.26 -20.65 -15.66
N ALA A 768 32.16 -20.47 -14.34
CA ALA A 768 31.50 -21.47 -13.50
C ALA A 768 29.97 -21.45 -13.61
N LYS A 769 29.30 -20.30 -13.79
CA LYS A 769 27.84 -20.21 -13.96
C LYS A 769 27.41 -18.93 -14.69
N LEU A 770 26.98 -19.08 -15.96
CA LEU A 770 26.28 -18.06 -16.77
C LEU A 770 25.01 -17.46 -16.10
N ASP A 771 24.57 -18.07 -15.00
CA ASP A 771 23.29 -17.85 -14.29
C ASP A 771 23.24 -16.61 -13.38
N ARG A 772 24.31 -15.80 -13.32
CA ARG A 772 24.52 -14.79 -12.25
C ARG A 772 24.69 -13.35 -12.71
N SER A 773 24.62 -13.07 -14.02
CA SER A 773 24.94 -11.75 -14.59
C SER A 773 24.22 -10.57 -13.91
N LYS A 774 23.01 -10.79 -13.40
CA LYS A 774 22.13 -9.76 -12.84
C LYS A 774 22.47 -9.35 -11.41
N GLN A 775 22.79 -10.29 -10.52
CA GLN A 775 23.26 -9.98 -9.16
C GLN A 775 24.67 -9.37 -9.15
N VAL A 776 25.48 -9.68 -10.17
CA VAL A 776 26.80 -9.07 -10.35
C VAL A 776 26.66 -7.56 -10.64
N SER A 777 25.63 -7.11 -11.36
CA SER A 777 25.40 -5.68 -11.60
C SER A 777 25.27 -4.87 -10.30
N TRP A 778 24.50 -5.38 -9.33
CA TRP A 778 24.33 -4.75 -8.04
C TRP A 778 25.64 -4.73 -7.26
N VAL A 779 26.39 -5.84 -7.23
CA VAL A 779 27.71 -5.89 -6.56
C VAL A 779 28.68 -4.88 -7.17
N MET A 780 28.67 -4.76 -8.49
CA MET A 780 29.53 -3.83 -9.22
C MET A 780 29.18 -2.38 -8.94
N LEU A 781 27.90 -2.00 -8.99
CA LEU A 781 27.46 -0.62 -8.77
C LEU A 781 27.48 -0.22 -7.29
N TYR A 782 27.05 -1.09 -6.38
CA TYR A 782 26.94 -0.77 -4.96
C TYR A 782 28.30 -0.81 -4.25
N TYR A 783 29.09 -1.87 -4.46
CA TYR A 783 30.38 -2.05 -3.78
C TYR A 783 31.56 -1.61 -4.62
N GLY A 784 31.60 -2.05 -5.89
CA GLY A 784 32.75 -1.87 -6.77
C GLY A 784 32.95 -0.42 -7.19
N LEU A 785 31.90 0.22 -7.70
CA LEU A 785 31.96 1.55 -8.31
C LEU A 785 32.47 2.62 -7.33
N PRO A 786 31.95 2.76 -6.10
CA PRO A 786 32.47 3.75 -5.16
C PRO A 786 33.96 3.57 -4.87
N SER A 787 34.41 2.33 -4.71
CA SER A 787 35.83 2.03 -4.47
C SER A 787 36.71 2.30 -5.70
N ALA A 788 36.24 1.96 -6.90
CA ALA A 788 36.91 2.23 -8.16
C ALA A 788 37.06 3.74 -8.41
N CYS A 789 35.98 4.51 -8.19
CA CYS A 789 36.00 5.96 -8.35
C CYS A 789 36.99 6.64 -7.39
N VAL A 790 36.97 6.30 -6.10
CA VAL A 790 37.91 6.88 -5.13
C VAL A 790 39.37 6.65 -5.53
N LEU A 791 39.70 5.45 -6.01
CA LEU A 791 41.05 5.11 -6.46
C LEU A 791 41.41 5.80 -7.79
N ALA A 792 40.48 5.85 -8.74
CA ALA A 792 40.69 6.49 -10.03
C ALA A 792 40.91 8.00 -9.89
N PHE A 793 40.08 8.68 -9.10
CA PHE A 793 40.20 10.13 -8.87
C PHE A 793 41.47 10.49 -8.11
N GLU A 794 41.90 9.68 -7.14
CA GLU A 794 43.18 9.94 -6.46
C GLU A 794 44.36 9.77 -7.42
N ILE A 795 44.38 8.74 -8.27
CA ILE A 795 45.43 8.58 -9.29
C ILE A 795 45.46 9.76 -10.27
N LEU A 796 44.28 10.24 -10.70
CA LEU A 796 44.15 11.40 -11.58
C LEU A 796 44.67 12.68 -10.89
N ARG A 797 44.32 12.90 -9.62
CA ARG A 797 44.82 14.00 -8.80
C ARG A 797 46.35 13.96 -8.68
N GLN A 798 46.92 12.77 -8.47
CA GLN A 798 48.37 12.59 -8.38
C GLN A 798 49.09 12.85 -9.70
N ASN A 799 48.43 12.64 -10.84
CA ASN A 799 48.95 13.00 -12.17
C ASN A 799 48.95 14.51 -12.42
N GLN A 800 47.90 15.21 -12.00
CA GLN A 800 47.73 16.65 -12.24
C GLN A 800 48.61 17.51 -11.32
N LYS A 801 48.90 17.05 -10.09
CA LYS A 801 49.71 17.77 -9.10
C LYS A 801 51.05 17.07 -8.86
N PRO A 802 52.09 17.32 -9.67
CA PRO A 802 53.40 16.73 -9.45
C PRO A 802 54.02 17.24 -8.13
N GLY A 803 54.29 16.33 -7.21
CA GLY A 803 54.84 16.63 -5.88
C GLY A 803 54.73 15.43 -4.91
N PRO A 804 55.25 15.55 -3.67
CA PRO A 804 55.08 14.52 -2.65
C PRO A 804 53.62 14.43 -2.22
N HIS A 805 53.01 13.26 -2.40
CA HIS A 805 51.63 12.97 -2.00
C HIS A 805 51.58 12.35 -0.60
N PRO A 806 50.55 12.66 0.20
CA PRO A 806 50.41 12.12 1.56
C PRO A 806 50.19 10.60 1.59
N VAL A 807 49.77 9.99 0.47
CA VAL A 807 49.59 8.54 0.33
C VAL A 807 50.26 8.05 -0.95
N VAL A 808 51.15 7.06 -0.82
CA VAL A 808 51.79 6.40 -1.96
C VAL A 808 50.92 5.22 -2.39
N LEU A 809 50.33 5.31 -3.58
CA LEU A 809 49.47 4.26 -4.13
C LEU A 809 50.21 3.38 -5.16
N PRO A 810 49.97 2.05 -5.18
CA PRO A 810 50.55 1.17 -6.18
C PRO A 810 49.82 1.34 -7.52
N ARG A 811 50.27 2.33 -8.30
CA ARG A 811 49.61 2.78 -9.52
C ARG A 811 49.34 1.66 -10.53
N SER A 812 50.32 0.78 -10.78
CA SER A 812 50.19 -0.32 -11.74
C SER A 812 49.11 -1.33 -11.35
N GLU A 813 49.02 -1.68 -10.07
CA GLU A 813 47.99 -2.56 -9.53
C GLU A 813 46.59 -1.96 -9.70
N ILE A 814 46.44 -0.68 -9.32
CA ILE A 814 45.15 0.01 -9.39
C ILE A 814 44.70 0.16 -10.83
N ILE A 815 45.57 0.62 -11.75
CA ILE A 815 45.25 0.75 -13.18
C ILE A 815 44.77 -0.60 -13.73
N ARG A 816 45.50 -1.69 -13.45
CA ARG A 816 45.11 -3.03 -13.88
C ARG A 816 43.73 -3.42 -13.34
N ASN A 817 43.48 -3.21 -12.05
CA ASN A 817 42.21 -3.54 -11.41
C ASN A 817 41.05 -2.69 -11.98
N LEU A 818 41.27 -1.41 -12.26
CA LEU A 818 40.30 -0.53 -12.92
C LEU A 818 40.00 -1.00 -14.35
N SER A 819 41.00 -1.39 -15.14
CA SER A 819 40.80 -1.95 -16.48
C SER A 819 39.95 -3.23 -16.43
N VAL A 820 40.23 -4.12 -15.48
CA VAL A 820 39.41 -5.33 -15.28
C VAL A 820 37.99 -4.96 -14.87
N PHE A 821 37.83 -4.00 -13.95
CA PHE A 821 36.51 -3.53 -13.50
C PHE A 821 35.65 -2.98 -14.65
N VAL A 822 36.24 -2.15 -15.51
CA VAL A 822 35.58 -1.64 -16.73
C VAL A 822 35.19 -2.79 -17.66
N SER A 823 36.08 -3.76 -17.89
CA SER A 823 35.76 -4.96 -18.68
C SER A 823 34.61 -5.78 -18.06
N CYS A 824 34.55 -5.88 -16.73
CA CYS A 824 33.46 -6.55 -16.03
C CYS A 824 32.13 -5.81 -16.19
N LEU A 825 32.11 -4.47 -16.11
CA LEU A 825 30.91 -3.66 -16.36
C LEU A 825 30.39 -3.86 -17.80
N ALA A 826 31.30 -3.89 -18.78
CA ALA A 826 30.96 -4.15 -20.17
C ALA A 826 30.31 -5.54 -20.37
N TRP A 827 30.82 -6.55 -19.66
CA TRP A 827 30.27 -7.90 -19.66
C TRP A 827 28.90 -8.00 -18.97
N VAL A 828 28.74 -7.39 -17.80
CA VAL A 828 27.44 -7.34 -17.09
C VAL A 828 26.39 -6.63 -17.94
N ALA A 829 26.79 -5.62 -18.69
CA ALA A 829 25.95 -4.89 -19.63
C ALA A 829 25.84 -5.57 -21.02
N SER A 830 25.90 -6.91 -21.08
CA SER A 830 25.51 -7.68 -22.27
C SER A 830 24.00 -7.51 -22.56
N PRO A 831 23.49 -7.77 -23.79
CA PRO A 831 22.22 -7.24 -24.26
C PRO A 831 21.02 -7.94 -23.61
N SER A 832 20.67 -7.49 -22.41
CA SER A 832 19.35 -7.67 -21.80
C SER A 832 18.86 -6.29 -21.37
N PRO A 833 18.31 -5.49 -22.32
CA PRO A 833 17.81 -4.13 -22.06
C PRO A 833 16.75 -4.07 -20.96
N SER A 834 16.13 -5.21 -20.64
CA SER A 834 15.09 -5.37 -19.63
C SER A 834 15.62 -5.44 -18.18
N HIS A 835 16.93 -5.30 -17.95
CA HIS A 835 17.51 -5.25 -16.61
C HIS A 835 17.63 -3.82 -16.08
N GLY A 836 17.14 -3.58 -14.86
CA GLY A 836 17.03 -2.25 -14.28
C GLY A 836 18.34 -1.46 -14.20
N ASN A 837 19.45 -2.11 -13.85
CA ASN A 837 20.77 -1.46 -13.75
C ASN A 837 21.56 -1.43 -15.07
N TYR A 838 21.01 -1.93 -16.18
CA TYR A 838 21.75 -2.03 -17.45
C TYR A 838 22.25 -0.65 -17.92
N ALA A 839 21.37 0.35 -17.94
CA ALA A 839 21.70 1.70 -18.37
C ALA A 839 22.79 2.33 -17.49
N ALA A 840 22.66 2.19 -16.17
CA ALA A 840 23.65 2.65 -15.20
C ALA A 840 25.03 1.99 -15.43
N CYS A 841 25.07 0.66 -15.60
CA CYS A 841 26.31 -0.04 -15.91
C CYS A 841 26.98 0.47 -17.20
N LYS A 842 26.22 0.71 -18.27
CA LYS A 842 26.74 1.25 -19.54
C LYS A 842 27.26 2.67 -19.41
N GLU A 843 26.56 3.51 -18.68
CA GLU A 843 26.98 4.89 -18.46
C GLU A 843 28.27 4.93 -17.64
N VAL A 844 28.33 4.14 -16.57
CA VAL A 844 29.50 4.00 -15.70
C VAL A 844 30.70 3.42 -16.47
N GLU A 845 30.49 2.36 -17.26
CA GLU A 845 31.51 1.78 -18.16
C GLU A 845 32.14 2.88 -19.03
N LYS A 846 31.31 3.64 -19.74
CA LYS A 846 31.75 4.71 -20.65
C LYS A 846 32.54 5.79 -19.93
N LYS A 847 32.07 6.25 -18.77
CA LYS A 847 32.72 7.33 -18.02
C LYS A 847 34.02 6.88 -17.34
N LEU A 848 34.04 5.72 -16.69
CA LEU A 848 35.26 5.17 -16.09
C LEU A 848 36.32 4.84 -17.15
N SER A 849 35.92 4.39 -18.35
CA SER A 849 36.85 4.19 -19.47
C SER A 849 37.57 5.49 -19.83
N ARG A 850 36.84 6.61 -19.95
CA ARG A 850 37.46 7.93 -20.23
C ARG A 850 38.41 8.39 -19.13
N ILE A 851 38.06 8.15 -17.85
CA ILE A 851 38.95 8.48 -16.73
C ILE A 851 40.23 7.63 -16.83
N LEU A 852 40.10 6.35 -17.15
CA LEU A 852 41.23 5.45 -17.34
C LEU A 852 42.12 5.88 -18.51
N ASP A 853 41.53 6.28 -19.64
CA ASP A 853 42.26 6.80 -20.80
C ASP A 853 43.07 8.05 -20.41
N GLN A 854 42.50 8.97 -19.64
CA GLN A 854 43.22 10.16 -19.14
C GLN A 854 44.35 9.81 -18.15
N ILE A 855 44.19 8.75 -17.36
CA ILE A 855 45.24 8.28 -16.45
C ILE A 855 46.43 7.72 -17.23
N LEU A 856 46.15 7.03 -18.35
CA LEU A 856 47.15 6.40 -19.22
C LEU A 856 47.81 7.43 -20.18
N GLU A 857 47.03 8.37 -20.70
CA GLU A 857 47.45 9.43 -21.63
C GLU A 857 47.07 10.81 -21.07
N PRO A 858 47.91 11.42 -20.20
CA PRO A 858 47.64 12.76 -19.67
C PRO A 858 47.72 13.80 -20.79
N PHE A 859 46.62 14.53 -21.06
CA PHE A 859 46.65 15.65 -22.01
C PHE A 859 47.67 16.72 -21.57
N PRO A 860 48.36 17.41 -22.51
CA PRO A 860 49.23 18.52 -22.16
C PRO A 860 48.42 19.66 -21.54
N THR A 861 48.83 20.07 -20.34
CA THR A 861 48.29 21.13 -19.47
C THR A 861 47.55 22.26 -20.19
N VAL A 862 46.23 22.33 -20.00
CA VAL A 862 45.49 23.59 -20.13
C VAL A 862 45.80 24.46 -18.92
N THR A 863 45.91 25.77 -19.13
CA THR A 863 46.40 26.80 -18.19
C THR A 863 45.73 26.81 -16.80
N PRO A 864 46.42 27.33 -15.75
CA PRO A 864 46.10 27.10 -14.32
C PRO A 864 44.80 27.74 -13.78
N HIS A 865 43.93 28.29 -14.63
CA HIS A 865 42.70 28.96 -14.23
C HIS A 865 41.43 28.10 -14.38
N GLU A 866 41.52 26.88 -14.91
CA GLU A 866 40.39 25.94 -15.09
C GLU A 866 40.46 24.69 -14.17
N ASP A 867 41.26 24.75 -13.11
CA ASP A 867 41.77 23.58 -12.35
C ASP A 867 40.76 22.82 -11.46
N LEU A 868 39.49 23.25 -11.35
CA LEU A 868 38.46 22.55 -10.56
C LEU A 868 37.19 22.24 -11.37
N SER A 869 36.82 23.12 -12.30
CA SER A 869 35.64 22.94 -13.15
C SER A 869 35.77 21.75 -14.12
N PHE A 870 36.99 21.37 -14.49
CA PHE A 870 37.21 20.27 -15.44
C PHE A 870 37.00 18.88 -14.80
N VAL A 871 37.46 18.66 -13.57
CA VAL A 871 37.21 17.41 -12.83
C VAL A 871 35.72 17.28 -12.48
N GLU A 872 35.06 18.39 -12.14
CA GLU A 872 33.60 18.45 -12.00
C GLU A 872 32.87 18.07 -13.31
N ASN A 873 33.37 18.52 -14.46
CA ASN A 873 32.77 18.23 -15.77
C ASN A 873 32.93 16.74 -16.17
N VAL A 874 34.07 16.10 -15.84
CA VAL A 874 34.27 14.66 -16.07
C VAL A 874 33.53 13.79 -15.04
N ALA A 875 33.37 14.29 -13.81
CA ALA A 875 32.58 13.64 -12.76
C ALA A 875 31.06 13.82 -12.95
N SER A 876 30.62 14.67 -13.89
CA SER A 876 29.21 14.94 -14.13
C SER A 876 28.40 13.68 -14.46
N GLY A 877 27.27 13.51 -13.78
CA GLY A 877 26.40 12.33 -13.76
C GLY A 877 26.93 11.12 -12.95
N PHE A 878 28.02 11.25 -12.17
CA PHE A 878 28.33 10.28 -11.11
C PHE A 878 27.87 10.78 -9.73
N GLU A 879 27.30 11.97 -9.63
CA GLU A 879 26.88 12.58 -8.37
C GLU A 879 25.93 11.69 -7.56
N PRO A 880 24.97 10.95 -8.15
CA PRO A 880 24.15 10.00 -7.39
C PRO A 880 24.96 8.93 -6.65
N TYR A 881 26.16 8.59 -7.15
CA TYR A 881 27.04 7.56 -6.59
C TYR A 881 28.17 8.16 -5.73
N LEU A 882 28.51 9.45 -5.94
CA LEU A 882 29.73 10.08 -5.43
C LEU A 882 29.53 11.31 -4.54
N ASP A 883 28.39 11.99 -4.61
CA ASP A 883 28.16 13.20 -3.81
C ASP A 883 26.99 13.01 -2.83
N TRP A 884 27.33 13.05 -1.54
CA TRP A 884 26.39 12.89 -0.43
C TRP A 884 25.74 14.22 -0.01
N ASN A 885 26.09 15.33 -0.67
CA ASN A 885 25.55 16.67 -0.40
C ASN A 885 24.49 17.10 -1.42
N GLN A 886 24.32 16.37 -2.52
CA GLN A 886 23.37 16.76 -3.56
C GLN A 886 21.96 16.24 -3.22
N PHE A 887 21.29 16.92 -2.29
CA PHE A 887 19.91 16.58 -1.90
C PHE A 887 18.88 16.82 -3.03
N ASN A 888 19.24 17.62 -4.04
CA ASN A 888 18.35 18.14 -5.08
C ASN A 888 18.68 17.65 -6.50
N SER A 889 19.35 16.51 -6.68
CA SER A 889 19.36 15.86 -8.00
C SER A 889 17.95 15.28 -8.27
N TYR A 890 17.03 16.14 -8.73
CA TYR A 890 15.77 15.72 -9.32
C TYR A 890 16.06 15.14 -10.69
N ASP A 891 16.59 13.92 -10.72
CA ASP A 891 16.65 13.16 -11.96
C ASP A 891 16.09 11.77 -11.74
N PHE A 892 14.80 11.76 -11.38
CA PHE A 892 13.95 10.59 -11.40
C PHE A 892 13.16 10.58 -12.72
N ASN A 893 13.85 10.69 -13.86
CA ASN A 893 13.46 10.10 -15.14
C ASN A 893 14.46 10.47 -16.25
N SER A 894 14.57 9.56 -17.20
CA SER A 894 15.35 9.55 -18.44
C SER A 894 15.10 10.71 -19.43
N ASP A 895 14.64 11.89 -19.01
CA ASP A 895 14.26 12.99 -19.91
C ASP A 895 15.44 13.88 -20.34
N TYR A 896 16.63 13.29 -20.41
CA TYR A 896 17.76 13.82 -21.20
C TYR A 896 17.92 13.10 -22.55
N PHE A 897 16.88 12.42 -23.06
CA PHE A 897 16.81 11.94 -24.46
C PHE A 897 16.28 12.99 -25.45
N SER A 898 16.63 14.27 -25.29
CA SER A 898 16.53 15.25 -26.40
C SER A 898 17.47 16.45 -26.23
N ILE A 899 18.77 16.23 -26.51
CA ILE A 899 19.58 17.09 -27.40
C ILE A 899 20.45 16.19 -28.28
#